data_AF-A0A4Y7I634-F1
#
_entry.id   AF-A0A4Y7I634-F1
#
_cell.length_a   1.000
_cell.length_b   1.000
_cell.length_c   1.000
_cell.angle_alpha   90.00
_cell.angle_beta   90.00
_cell.angle_gamma   90.00
#
_symmetry.space_group_name_H-M   'P 1'
#
loop_
_entity.id
_entity.type
_entity.pdbx_description
1 polymer ?
#
loop_
_entity_poly.entity_id
_entity_poly.type
_entity_poly.pdbx_seq_one_letter_code
_entity_poly.pdbx_strand_id
1 'polypeptide(L)'
;MDELKMAASFLREVEKLKIAEKNIPLEPHWAFCYSMFQKDCIRRLFGDVSSLKLLSGIDPHAIALSIQRYLGPELRNAICVFYCVLRALDTVEDDMNMPSDVKVPILENFHRHIYDGHLQFSCGTNHHKELIDQFHHVSTAFSELRKSYQELIEETTRKMGAGMAKFILKEVETMNDYNEYCHIVAGLVFIGMSELCHASDSADFPPEHLSNSMGLILQKINIIQDFSDDMNAKPKVHMHWPRHIWSKYVDKLEELAYKENSEKAVSCLNDMVTDALSHVEDCLEYLSTLQDSAMFRFYAVNLIISTGILARCYNNVEVFRGGVKMNHGHSVKVICGTKAISDVYGAFYDYSSTLKAKIDDNDPNATKTRSRVEAIQKVCENLEMGVKEKIYHVQQGGSSLVEQQVDPFSLVADELSLIGNRLRETVQVVGVPKLASAAGYFFEVGVEGKRFRPTVLLLMASALNMSLPGSALDTAKADQLRASQQRVAEITEMIHVASLLHDDVLDDADTRRGVPSLNTLMGNKVSVLAGDFLLCRACVTLSTIKHFEVSEALGTAAENLIAGEMMQTASTSEKHYNMDQYMQKTYYKTASLIANSCKAVALLADHENEVVMLAYNYGRNLGLAYQLIDDVLDFTGTSASLGKGSLSDIRHGIITAPVLFATEEFPELQAVINRGFDDPANVDRALEYLQKSRGIQRAKELAIEHANMAASAIDSFPKSDDDNVRISRQALVELTRMVITRTK
;
A
#
# COMPACT_ATOMS: atom_id res chain seq x y z
N MET A 1 16.40 -9.30 -8.18
CA MET A 1 16.44 -7.83 -8.45
C MET A 1 15.26 -7.12 -7.80
N ASP A 2 14.07 -7.71 -7.78
CA ASP A 2 12.90 -7.15 -7.07
C ASP A 2 13.08 -7.07 -5.56
N GLU A 3 13.84 -7.99 -4.95
CA GLU A 3 14.27 -7.89 -3.55
C GLU A 3 15.15 -6.65 -3.29
N LEU A 4 15.99 -6.24 -4.25
CA LEU A 4 16.88 -5.07 -4.14
C LEU A 4 16.13 -3.75 -4.35
N LYS A 5 15.12 -3.72 -5.22
CA LYS A 5 14.24 -2.55 -5.42
C LYS A 5 13.24 -2.39 -4.27
N MET A 6 12.70 -3.49 -3.74
CA MET A 6 11.96 -3.50 -2.47
C MET A 6 12.85 -2.98 -1.35
N ALA A 7 14.10 -3.48 -1.23
CA ALA A 7 15.05 -2.99 -0.26
C ALA A 7 15.32 -1.48 -0.42
N ALA A 8 15.38 -0.92 -1.63
CA ALA A 8 15.61 0.52 -1.84
C ALA A 8 14.38 1.42 -1.58
N SER A 9 13.16 0.96 -1.88
CA SER A 9 11.92 1.64 -1.48
C SER A 9 11.71 1.56 0.03
N PHE A 10 12.07 0.42 0.62
CA PHE A 10 12.01 0.14 2.03
C PHE A 10 13.07 0.93 2.82
N LEU A 11 14.31 1.01 2.34
CA LEU A 11 15.38 1.83 2.91
C LEU A 11 15.01 3.31 2.95
N ARG A 12 14.27 3.81 1.95
CA ARG A 12 13.73 5.18 1.94
C ARG A 12 12.60 5.39 2.95
N GLU A 13 11.79 4.38 3.24
CA GLU A 13 10.87 4.43 4.38
C GLU A 13 11.62 4.30 5.72
N VAL A 14 12.61 3.41 5.84
CA VAL A 14 13.47 3.28 7.02
C VAL A 14 14.22 4.59 7.33
N GLU A 15 14.69 5.34 6.32
CA GLU A 15 15.26 6.68 6.50
C GLU A 15 14.24 7.70 7.02
N LYS A 16 12.99 7.66 6.52
CA LYS A 16 11.90 8.47 7.08
C LYS A 16 11.48 8.03 8.48
N LEU A 17 11.80 6.79 8.88
CA LEU A 17 11.50 6.20 10.19
C LEU A 17 12.59 6.51 11.23
N LYS A 18 13.86 6.73 10.83
CA LYS A 18 14.91 7.32 11.70
C LYS A 18 14.56 8.73 12.20
N ILE A 19 13.68 9.44 11.51
CA ILE A 19 13.16 10.75 11.96
C ILE A 19 12.18 10.57 13.14
N ALA A 20 11.51 9.43 13.27
CA ALA A 20 10.52 9.16 14.32
C ALA A 20 11.13 8.85 15.69
N GLU A 21 12.37 8.33 15.76
CA GLU A 21 13.13 8.18 17.02
C GLU A 21 13.27 9.52 17.76
N LYS A 22 13.25 10.65 17.05
CA LYS A 22 13.33 12.00 17.66
C LYS A 22 12.08 12.40 18.45
N ASN A 23 10.97 11.65 18.34
CA ASN A 23 9.71 11.92 19.03
C ASN A 23 9.47 11.01 20.25
N ILE A 24 10.40 10.13 20.60
CA ILE A 24 10.34 9.34 21.84
C ILE A 24 10.72 10.27 23.00
N PRO A 25 9.97 10.30 24.12
CA PRO A 25 10.38 11.07 25.29
C PRO A 25 11.79 10.65 25.75
N LEU A 26 12.61 11.63 26.13
CA LEU A 26 14.04 11.42 26.39
C LEU A 26 14.29 10.70 27.73
N GLU A 27 13.26 10.55 28.55
CA GLU A 27 13.37 9.96 29.87
C GLU A 27 13.65 8.44 29.78
N PRO A 28 14.49 7.89 30.69
CA PRO A 28 14.94 6.50 30.62
C PRO A 28 13.81 5.47 30.60
N HIS A 29 12.72 5.71 31.34
CA HIS A 29 11.58 4.80 31.41
C HIS A 29 10.78 4.73 30.11
N TRP A 30 10.63 5.85 29.39
CA TRP A 30 10.02 5.86 28.07
C TRP A 30 10.91 5.16 27.05
N ALA A 31 12.20 5.45 27.03
CA ALA A 31 13.15 4.76 26.15
C ALA A 31 13.11 3.23 26.35
N PHE A 32 13.00 2.77 27.60
CA PHE A 32 12.84 1.36 27.92
C PHE A 32 11.54 0.77 27.35
N CYS A 33 10.39 1.42 27.60
CA CYS A 33 9.09 0.93 27.12
C CYS A 33 9.04 0.82 25.60
N TYR A 34 9.49 1.85 24.88
CA TYR A 34 9.53 1.83 23.41
C TYR A 34 10.51 0.77 22.88
N SER A 35 11.66 0.59 23.53
CA SER A 35 12.61 -0.48 23.18
C SER A 35 11.99 -1.87 23.32
N MET A 36 11.26 -2.13 24.41
CA MET A 36 10.56 -3.41 24.62
C MET A 36 9.48 -3.65 23.57
N PHE A 37 8.66 -2.64 23.30
CA PHE A 37 7.63 -2.69 22.25
C PHE A 37 8.25 -3.02 20.88
N GLN A 38 9.33 -2.32 20.52
CA GLN A 38 10.02 -2.53 19.25
C GLN A 38 10.62 -3.93 19.13
N LYS A 39 11.42 -4.38 20.11
CA LYS A 39 12.07 -5.71 20.10
C LYS A 39 11.06 -6.84 19.80
N ASP A 40 9.86 -6.73 20.34
CA ASP A 40 8.85 -7.78 20.28
C ASP A 40 7.97 -7.71 19.00
N CYS A 41 7.62 -6.51 18.53
CA CYS A 41 6.99 -6.33 17.21
C CYS A 41 7.87 -6.88 16.08
N ILE A 42 9.18 -6.65 16.18
CA ILE A 42 10.17 -7.14 15.22
C ILE A 42 10.20 -8.66 15.22
N ARG A 43 10.30 -9.28 16.40
CA ARG A 43 10.36 -10.74 16.54
C ARG A 43 9.11 -11.41 15.96
N ARG A 44 7.93 -10.83 16.16
CA ARG A 44 6.67 -11.36 15.61
C ARG A 44 6.60 -11.27 14.08
N LEU A 45 7.07 -10.17 13.49
CA LEU A 45 7.02 -9.99 12.03
C LEU A 45 8.15 -10.72 11.28
N PHE A 46 9.32 -10.88 11.91
CA PHE A 46 10.55 -11.31 11.22
C PHE A 46 11.29 -12.49 11.87
N GLY A 47 10.86 -12.99 13.03
CA GLY A 47 11.54 -14.08 13.75
C GLY A 47 12.81 -13.64 14.49
N ASP A 48 13.75 -14.55 14.73
CA ASP A 48 15.05 -14.23 15.33
C ASP A 48 15.96 -13.50 14.33
N VAL A 49 16.25 -12.24 14.63
CA VAL A 49 16.73 -11.22 13.68
C VAL A 49 18.25 -11.10 13.66
N SER A 50 18.94 -11.98 14.40
CA SER A 50 20.39 -12.01 14.53
C SER A 50 21.12 -12.11 13.17
N SER A 51 20.47 -12.64 12.14
CA SER A 51 20.98 -12.75 10.76
C SER A 51 20.61 -11.60 9.81
N LEU A 52 19.67 -10.72 10.18
CA LEU A 52 19.16 -9.62 9.34
C LEU A 52 20.06 -8.37 9.35
N LYS A 53 20.93 -8.24 10.36
CA LYS A 53 21.95 -7.17 10.41
C LYS A 53 23.00 -7.28 9.29
N LEU A 54 23.20 -8.45 8.70
CA LEU A 54 24.32 -8.68 7.78
C LEU A 54 23.99 -8.50 6.29
N LEU A 55 22.70 -8.46 5.89
CA LEU A 55 22.32 -8.54 4.47
C LEU A 55 21.54 -7.35 3.91
N SER A 56 21.07 -6.39 4.72
CA SER A 56 20.12 -5.41 4.16
C SER A 56 20.10 -3.99 4.77
N GLY A 57 20.91 -3.65 5.77
CA GLY A 57 20.86 -2.29 6.37
C GLY A 57 19.49 -1.90 6.94
N ILE A 58 18.64 -2.91 7.20
CA ILE A 58 17.28 -2.79 7.71
C ILE A 58 17.36 -2.61 9.23
N ASP A 59 16.69 -1.58 9.74
CA ASP A 59 16.38 -1.49 11.16
C ASP A 59 14.91 -1.88 11.38
N PRO A 60 14.62 -3.06 11.92
CA PRO A 60 13.26 -3.51 12.16
C PRO A 60 12.52 -2.64 13.21
N HIS A 61 13.24 -1.87 14.04
CA HIS A 61 12.67 -0.91 15.00
C HIS A 61 11.88 0.20 14.30
N ALA A 62 12.26 0.52 13.05
CA ALA A 62 11.57 1.45 12.17
C ALA A 62 10.11 1.05 11.86
N ILE A 63 9.83 -0.26 11.70
CA ILE A 63 8.48 -0.74 11.38
C ILE A 63 7.55 -0.58 12.60
N ALA A 64 8.04 -0.87 13.80
CA ALA A 64 7.31 -0.62 15.05
C ALA A 64 7.05 0.88 15.27
N LEU A 65 7.98 1.75 14.88
CA LEU A 65 7.83 3.21 14.87
C LEU A 65 6.81 3.72 13.83
N SER A 66 6.66 3.04 12.69
CA SER A 66 5.69 3.42 11.66
C SER A 66 4.24 3.32 12.13
N ILE A 67 3.97 2.37 13.05
CA ILE A 67 2.67 2.08 13.66
C ILE A 67 2.23 3.19 14.63
N GLN A 68 3.21 3.90 15.19
CA GLN A 68 2.99 4.89 16.26
C GLN A 68 3.15 6.34 15.80
N ARG A 69 3.56 6.55 14.54
CA ARG A 69 3.89 7.89 13.99
C ARG A 69 2.68 8.82 13.86
N TYR A 70 1.49 8.26 13.67
CA TYR A 70 0.27 9.02 13.34
C TYR A 70 -0.66 9.19 14.55
N LEU A 71 -0.36 8.50 15.65
CA LEU A 71 -1.08 8.67 16.90
C LEU A 71 -0.54 9.90 17.63
N GLY A 72 -1.43 10.70 18.21
CA GLY A 72 -1.05 11.78 19.11
C GLY A 72 -0.14 11.26 20.23
N PRO A 73 0.81 12.08 20.74
CA PRO A 73 1.86 11.63 21.65
C PRO A 73 1.31 10.95 22.91
N GLU A 74 0.15 11.39 23.42
CA GLU A 74 -0.50 10.81 24.59
C GLU A 74 -1.07 9.41 24.33
N LEU A 75 -1.85 9.22 23.26
CA LEU A 75 -2.44 7.92 22.91
C LEU A 75 -1.33 6.91 22.56
N ARG A 76 -0.31 7.36 21.84
CA ARG A 76 0.88 6.57 21.51
C ARG A 76 1.58 6.05 22.75
N ASN A 77 1.83 6.92 23.73
CA ASN A 77 2.43 6.56 25.01
C ASN A 77 1.56 5.58 25.79
N ALA A 78 0.23 5.79 25.81
CA ALA A 78 -0.72 4.91 26.48
C ALA A 78 -0.71 3.50 25.88
N ILE A 79 -0.74 3.37 24.55
CA ILE A 79 -0.67 2.07 23.85
C ILE A 79 0.67 1.37 24.13
N CYS A 80 1.77 2.12 24.14
CA CYS A 80 3.09 1.56 24.45
C CYS A 80 3.15 0.96 25.87
N VAL A 81 2.63 1.68 26.86
CA VAL A 81 2.56 1.18 28.24
C VAL A 81 1.59 0.02 28.36
N PHE A 82 0.40 0.13 27.75
CA PHE A 82 -0.61 -0.93 27.71
C PHE A 82 0.00 -2.24 27.19
N TYR A 83 0.75 -2.18 26.10
CA TYR A 83 1.48 -3.32 25.56
C TYR A 83 2.49 -3.90 26.56
N CYS A 84 3.35 -3.07 27.16
CA CYS A 84 4.37 -3.53 28.09
C CYS A 84 3.75 -4.21 29.32
N VAL A 85 2.66 -3.67 29.86
CA VAL A 85 1.93 -4.26 31.00
C VAL A 85 1.36 -5.62 30.62
N LEU A 86 0.65 -5.71 29.50
CA LEU A 86 0.05 -6.97 29.07
C LEU A 86 1.10 -8.01 28.67
N ARG A 87 2.22 -7.59 28.08
CA ARG A 87 3.32 -8.51 27.78
C ARG A 87 3.99 -9.05 29.03
N ALA A 88 4.13 -8.23 30.07
CA ALA A 88 4.65 -8.69 31.34
C ALA A 88 3.70 -9.71 32.00
N LEU A 89 2.39 -9.48 31.91
CA LEU A 89 1.37 -10.43 32.35
C LEU A 89 1.48 -11.77 31.60
N ASP A 90 1.55 -11.72 30.27
CA ASP A 90 1.73 -12.87 29.37
C ASP A 90 3.03 -13.64 29.69
N THR A 91 4.11 -12.93 30.01
CA THR A 91 5.39 -13.54 30.42
C THR A 91 5.27 -14.35 31.72
N VAL A 92 4.39 -13.92 32.65
CA VAL A 92 4.09 -14.68 33.86
C VAL A 92 3.25 -15.91 33.53
N GLU A 93 2.25 -15.78 32.65
CA GLU A 93 1.42 -16.90 32.18
C GLU A 93 2.29 -17.98 31.52
N ASP A 94 3.16 -17.58 30.59
CA ASP A 94 3.98 -18.46 29.75
C ASP A 94 5.17 -19.10 30.47
N ASP A 95 5.55 -18.62 31.67
CA ASP A 95 6.70 -19.19 32.37
C ASP A 95 6.39 -20.58 32.93
N MET A 96 6.77 -21.59 32.16
CA MET A 96 6.60 -23.00 32.49
C MET A 96 7.44 -23.48 33.69
N ASN A 97 8.43 -22.71 34.13
CA ASN A 97 9.22 -23.02 35.33
C ASN A 97 8.57 -22.51 36.62
N MET A 98 7.56 -21.64 36.52
CA MET A 98 6.83 -21.11 37.66
C MET A 98 5.66 -22.05 38.03
N PRO A 99 5.65 -22.61 39.26
CA PRO A 99 4.55 -23.45 39.73
C PRO A 99 3.19 -22.72 39.70
N SER A 100 2.12 -23.44 39.35
CA SER A 100 0.77 -22.85 39.21
C SER A 100 0.25 -22.20 40.50
N ASP A 101 0.61 -22.72 41.67
CA ASP A 101 0.25 -22.17 42.99
C ASP A 101 0.94 -20.83 43.31
N VAL A 102 2.06 -20.55 42.64
CA VAL A 102 2.75 -19.24 42.69
C VAL A 102 2.22 -18.31 41.61
N LYS A 103 2.01 -18.84 40.39
CA LYS A 103 1.61 -18.09 39.20
C LYS A 103 0.20 -17.49 39.32
N VAL A 104 -0.77 -18.28 39.78
CA VAL A 104 -2.19 -17.87 39.85
C VAL A 104 -2.38 -16.60 40.70
N PRO A 105 -1.88 -16.52 41.95
CA PRO A 105 -2.00 -15.30 42.75
C PRO A 105 -1.33 -14.08 42.11
N ILE A 106 -0.20 -14.26 41.40
CA ILE A 106 0.50 -13.17 40.72
C ILE A 106 -0.37 -12.62 39.59
N LEU A 107 -0.95 -13.49 38.75
CA LEU A 107 -1.81 -13.09 37.63
C LEU A 107 -3.08 -12.36 38.12
N GLU A 108 -3.77 -12.89 39.13
CA GLU A 108 -4.98 -12.27 39.68
C GLU A 108 -4.71 -10.87 40.26
N ASN A 109 -3.52 -10.65 40.82
CA ASN A 109 -3.13 -9.39 41.46
C ASN A 109 -2.21 -8.52 40.59
N PHE A 110 -1.90 -8.92 39.36
CA PHE A 110 -0.91 -8.22 38.52
C PHE A 110 -1.30 -6.76 38.24
N HIS A 111 -2.60 -6.47 38.12
CA HIS A 111 -3.12 -5.11 37.99
C HIS A 111 -2.69 -4.18 39.15
N ARG A 112 -2.47 -4.71 40.36
CA ARG A 112 -1.96 -3.96 41.51
C ARG A 112 -0.44 -3.76 41.41
N HIS A 113 0.25 -4.78 40.89
CA HIS A 113 1.69 -4.75 40.68
C HIS A 113 2.15 -3.73 39.62
N ILE A 114 1.22 -3.20 38.79
CA ILE A 114 1.52 -2.07 37.90
C ILE A 114 2.06 -0.87 38.70
N TYR A 115 1.55 -0.65 39.91
CA TYR A 115 1.96 0.45 40.79
C TYR A 115 3.23 0.14 41.59
N ASP A 116 3.66 -1.12 41.62
CA ASP A 116 4.83 -1.57 42.37
C ASP A 116 6.08 -1.43 41.50
N GLY A 117 6.98 -0.51 41.86
CA GLY A 117 8.22 -0.31 41.11
C GLY A 117 9.10 -1.56 41.05
N HIS A 118 9.08 -2.43 42.06
CA HIS A 118 9.92 -3.64 42.09
C HIS A 118 9.08 -4.89 42.27
N LEU A 119 8.87 -5.62 41.17
CA LEU A 119 8.32 -6.97 41.22
C LEU A 119 9.25 -7.87 42.05
N GLN A 120 8.67 -8.61 42.99
CA GLN A 120 9.43 -9.51 43.88
C GLN A 120 9.74 -10.88 43.24
N PHE A 121 9.51 -11.01 41.94
CA PHE A 121 9.71 -12.23 41.18
C PHE A 121 10.37 -11.88 39.84
N SER A 122 10.98 -12.89 39.23
CA SER A 122 11.64 -12.78 37.93
C SER A 122 11.32 -14.04 37.13
N CYS A 123 10.85 -13.86 35.91
CA CYS A 123 10.33 -14.93 35.05
C CYS A 123 10.57 -14.62 33.56
N GLY A 124 10.37 -15.62 32.71
CA GLY A 124 10.52 -15.50 31.26
C GLY A 124 11.95 -15.68 30.73
N THR A 125 12.12 -15.47 29.42
CA THR A 125 13.41 -15.62 28.72
C THR A 125 13.76 -14.38 27.90
N ASN A 126 15.05 -14.20 27.60
CA ASN A 126 15.55 -13.11 26.76
C ASN A 126 15.03 -11.72 27.19
N HIS A 127 14.51 -10.93 26.25
CA HIS A 127 13.98 -9.59 26.49
C HIS A 127 12.69 -9.57 27.32
N HIS A 128 11.94 -10.67 27.39
CA HIS A 128 10.76 -10.76 28.25
C HIS A 128 11.15 -10.86 29.74
N LYS A 129 12.27 -11.53 30.03
CA LYS A 129 12.88 -11.49 31.36
C LYS A 129 13.36 -10.07 31.73
N GLU A 130 13.99 -9.38 30.77
CA GLU A 130 14.42 -7.99 30.94
C GLU A 130 13.24 -7.07 31.28
N LEU A 131 12.09 -7.25 30.62
CA LEU A 131 10.84 -6.53 30.90
C LEU A 131 10.37 -6.72 32.35
N ILE A 132 10.38 -7.96 32.87
CA ILE A 132 10.00 -8.26 34.25
C ILE A 132 11.02 -7.68 35.24
N ASP A 133 12.31 -7.89 35.01
CA ASP A 133 13.38 -7.45 35.91
C ASP A 133 13.46 -5.91 36.01
N GLN A 134 13.11 -5.20 34.94
CA GLN A 134 13.13 -3.74 34.88
C GLN A 134 11.73 -3.10 34.83
N PHE A 135 10.72 -3.79 35.39
CA PHE A 135 9.33 -3.35 35.33
C PHE A 135 9.08 -1.97 35.99
N HIS A 136 9.93 -1.51 36.91
CA HIS A 136 9.91 -0.14 37.45
C HIS A 136 9.81 0.96 36.37
N HIS A 137 10.45 0.75 35.21
CA HIS A 137 10.35 1.69 34.09
C HIS A 137 8.92 1.75 33.54
N VAL A 138 8.26 0.60 33.39
CA VAL A 138 6.86 0.52 32.94
C VAL A 138 5.94 1.16 33.97
N SER A 139 6.12 0.87 35.26
CA SER A 139 5.34 1.48 36.36
C SER A 139 5.49 3.01 36.39
N THR A 140 6.71 3.51 36.18
CA THR A 140 6.96 4.96 36.12
C THR A 140 6.24 5.58 34.92
N ALA A 141 6.39 5.01 33.72
CA ALA A 141 5.70 5.47 32.52
C ALA A 141 4.17 5.44 32.66
N PHE A 142 3.63 4.38 33.30
CA PHE A 142 2.22 4.24 33.59
C PHE A 142 1.71 5.36 34.50
N SER A 143 2.44 5.70 35.55
CA SER A 143 2.05 6.76 36.51
C SER A 143 1.96 8.16 35.87
N GLU A 144 2.66 8.38 34.75
CA GLU A 144 2.64 9.63 33.99
C GLU A 144 1.48 9.72 33.00
N LEU A 145 0.74 8.63 32.73
CA LEU A 145 -0.42 8.66 31.86
C LEU A 145 -1.59 9.41 32.49
N ARG A 146 -2.55 9.86 31.65
CA ARG A 146 -3.84 10.38 32.15
C ARG A 146 -4.57 9.31 32.97
N LYS A 147 -5.30 9.72 34.00
CA LYS A 147 -6.05 8.80 34.87
C LYS A 147 -7.01 7.88 34.12
N SER A 148 -7.70 8.40 33.10
CA SER A 148 -8.60 7.60 32.26
C SER A 148 -7.88 6.42 31.58
N TYR A 149 -6.65 6.63 31.10
CA TYR A 149 -5.83 5.56 30.53
C TYR A 149 -5.33 4.59 31.60
N GLN A 150 -4.94 5.09 32.78
CA GLN A 150 -4.50 4.23 33.89
C GLN A 150 -5.61 3.27 34.33
N GLU A 151 -6.82 3.80 34.56
CA GLU A 151 -7.99 3.01 34.97
C GLU A 151 -8.34 1.93 33.94
N LEU A 152 -8.26 2.27 32.65
CA LEU A 152 -8.56 1.34 31.57
C LEU A 152 -7.53 0.21 31.44
N ILE A 153 -6.23 0.55 31.51
CA ILE A 153 -5.14 -0.43 31.47
C ILE A 153 -5.22 -1.34 32.69
N GLU A 154 -5.48 -0.79 33.88
CA GLU A 154 -5.66 -1.57 35.12
C GLU A 154 -6.82 -2.55 35.01
N GLU A 155 -7.99 -2.08 34.57
CA GLU A 155 -9.19 -2.91 34.45
C GLU A 155 -9.02 -4.02 33.42
N THR A 156 -8.40 -3.72 32.29
CA THR A 156 -8.08 -4.72 31.26
C THR A 156 -7.11 -5.77 31.80
N THR A 157 -6.04 -5.33 32.45
CA THR A 157 -5.04 -6.22 33.08
C THR A 157 -5.68 -7.10 34.15
N ARG A 158 -6.61 -6.56 34.94
CA ARG A 158 -7.35 -7.30 35.96
C ARG A 158 -8.21 -8.40 35.35
N LYS A 159 -8.99 -8.08 34.31
CA LYS A 159 -9.83 -9.05 33.59
C LYS A 159 -8.97 -10.15 32.94
N MET A 160 -7.88 -9.77 32.26
CA MET A 160 -6.96 -10.70 31.61
C MET A 160 -6.30 -11.62 32.63
N GLY A 161 -5.74 -11.07 33.71
CA GLY A 161 -5.04 -11.84 34.74
C GLY A 161 -5.93 -12.86 35.45
N ALA A 162 -7.17 -12.49 35.80
CA ALA A 162 -8.13 -13.44 36.38
C ALA A 162 -8.53 -14.53 35.37
N GLY A 163 -8.66 -14.18 34.09
CA GLY A 163 -8.98 -15.13 33.04
C GLY A 163 -7.83 -16.12 32.76
N MET A 164 -6.59 -15.65 32.65
CA MET A 164 -5.40 -16.49 32.50
C MET A 164 -5.25 -17.44 33.69
N ALA A 165 -5.43 -16.94 34.92
CA ALA A 165 -5.43 -17.75 36.14
C ALA A 165 -6.47 -18.88 36.09
N LYS A 166 -7.68 -18.59 35.59
CA LYS A 166 -8.73 -19.61 35.39
C LYS A 166 -8.28 -20.71 34.43
N PHE A 167 -7.66 -20.37 33.30
CA PHE A 167 -7.25 -21.34 32.27
C PHE A 167 -5.92 -22.07 32.56
N ILE A 168 -5.13 -21.60 33.53
CA ILE A 168 -4.04 -22.40 34.13
C ILE A 168 -4.60 -23.58 34.93
N LEU A 169 -5.79 -23.43 35.53
CA LEU A 169 -6.41 -24.46 36.36
C LEU A 169 -7.46 -25.30 35.61
N LYS A 170 -7.75 -24.94 34.35
CA LYS A 170 -8.85 -25.51 33.56
C LYS A 170 -8.41 -25.76 32.11
N GLU A 171 -8.56 -27.00 31.65
CA GLU A 171 -8.35 -27.35 30.25
C GLU A 171 -9.47 -26.82 29.34
N VAL A 172 -9.15 -26.60 28.06
CA VAL A 172 -10.10 -26.14 27.05
C VAL A 172 -10.93 -27.32 26.53
N GLU A 173 -12.11 -27.50 27.12
CA GLU A 173 -12.99 -28.64 26.82
C GLU A 173 -13.99 -28.33 25.70
N THR A 174 -14.68 -27.19 25.81
CA THR A 174 -15.79 -26.82 24.92
C THR A 174 -15.41 -25.69 23.96
N MET A 175 -16.23 -25.47 22.91
CA MET A 175 -16.07 -24.29 22.05
C MET A 175 -16.28 -22.97 22.81
N ASN A 176 -17.10 -22.97 23.86
CA ASN A 176 -17.26 -21.81 24.72
C ASN A 176 -15.99 -21.54 25.52
N ASP A 177 -15.33 -22.57 26.04
CA ASP A 177 -14.04 -22.43 26.73
C ASP A 177 -12.97 -21.87 25.78
N TYR A 178 -12.95 -22.35 24.53
CA TYR A 178 -12.01 -21.88 23.53
C TYR A 178 -12.22 -20.41 23.16
N ASN A 179 -13.48 -20.02 22.93
CA ASN A 179 -13.84 -18.63 22.64
C ASN A 179 -13.59 -17.73 23.85
N GLU A 180 -13.87 -18.20 25.07
CA GLU A 180 -13.62 -17.46 26.31
C GLU A 180 -12.12 -17.26 26.54
N TYR A 181 -11.30 -18.30 26.35
CA TYR A 181 -9.84 -18.19 26.42
C TYR A 181 -9.32 -17.15 25.41
N CYS A 182 -9.72 -17.25 24.14
CA CYS A 182 -9.32 -16.29 23.11
C CYS A 182 -9.81 -14.86 23.40
N HIS A 183 -11.00 -14.71 23.97
CA HIS A 183 -11.52 -13.42 24.44
C HIS A 183 -10.63 -12.83 25.52
N ILE A 184 -10.25 -13.62 26.52
CA ILE A 184 -9.42 -13.18 27.63
C ILE A 184 -8.04 -12.74 27.13
N VAL A 185 -7.33 -13.58 26.37
CA VAL A 185 -5.91 -13.32 26.05
C VAL A 185 -5.71 -12.37 24.88
N ALA A 186 -6.71 -12.20 24.01
CA ALA A 186 -6.61 -11.34 22.82
C ALA A 186 -7.82 -10.42 22.60
N GLY A 187 -9.05 -10.91 22.79
CA GLY A 187 -10.26 -10.09 22.63
C GLY A 187 -10.25 -8.83 23.49
N LEU A 188 -9.95 -8.96 24.78
CA LEU A 188 -9.82 -7.86 25.73
C LEU A 188 -8.72 -6.86 25.34
N VAL A 189 -7.67 -7.30 24.65
CA VAL A 189 -6.62 -6.41 24.14
C VAL A 189 -7.18 -5.47 23.09
N PHE A 190 -7.97 -6.00 22.14
CA PHE A 190 -8.58 -5.20 21.08
C PHE A 190 -9.69 -4.30 21.59
N ILE A 191 -10.47 -4.76 22.57
CA ILE A 191 -11.46 -3.93 23.27
C ILE A 191 -10.74 -2.79 24.01
N GLY A 192 -9.71 -3.08 24.80
CA GLY A 192 -8.94 -2.07 25.53
C GLY A 192 -8.24 -1.07 24.60
N MET A 193 -7.69 -1.52 23.47
CA MET A 193 -7.17 -0.62 22.42
C MET A 193 -8.26 0.31 21.87
N SER A 194 -9.47 -0.21 21.66
CA SER A 194 -10.61 0.57 21.17
C SER A 194 -11.06 1.62 22.19
N GLU A 195 -11.14 1.23 23.46
CA GLU A 195 -11.48 2.12 24.57
C GLU A 195 -10.41 3.18 24.82
N LEU A 196 -9.12 2.86 24.66
CA LEU A 196 -8.01 3.81 24.76
C LEU A 196 -8.13 4.91 23.70
N CYS A 197 -8.50 4.54 22.48
CA CYS A 197 -8.73 5.50 21.40
C CYS A 197 -9.97 6.36 21.68
N HIS A 198 -11.06 5.77 22.18
CA HIS A 198 -12.24 6.53 22.58
C HIS A 198 -11.94 7.56 23.68
N ALA A 199 -11.15 7.18 24.68
CA ALA A 199 -10.71 8.07 25.76
C ALA A 199 -9.79 9.23 25.29
N SER A 200 -9.34 9.21 24.03
CA SER A 200 -8.53 10.26 23.41
C SER A 200 -9.33 11.28 22.58
N ASP A 201 -10.67 11.23 22.63
CA ASP A 201 -11.61 12.04 21.81
C ASP A 201 -11.45 11.83 20.28
N SER A 202 -10.83 10.72 19.86
CA SER A 202 -10.58 10.39 18.45
C SER A 202 -11.67 9.44 17.90
N ALA A 203 -12.68 10.03 17.25
CA ALA A 203 -13.75 9.41 16.44
C ALA A 203 -14.61 8.27 17.06
N ASP A 204 -15.80 8.04 16.47
CA ASP A 204 -16.68 6.93 16.82
C ASP A 204 -16.01 5.59 16.47
N PHE A 205 -15.91 4.69 17.47
CA PHE A 205 -15.16 3.43 17.36
C PHE A 205 -16.07 2.22 17.04
N PRO A 206 -15.53 1.17 16.40
CA PRO A 206 -16.23 -0.08 16.16
C PRO A 206 -16.90 -0.66 17.42
N PRO A 207 -18.08 -1.29 17.28
CA PRO A 207 -18.73 -2.04 18.35
C PRO A 207 -17.81 -3.07 19.02
N GLU A 208 -17.98 -3.26 20.34
CA GLU A 208 -17.16 -4.17 21.17
C GLU A 208 -17.05 -5.59 20.58
N HIS A 209 -18.14 -6.12 20.03
CA HIS A 209 -18.14 -7.46 19.44
C HIS A 209 -17.20 -7.57 18.22
N LEU A 210 -17.06 -6.52 17.40
CA LEU A 210 -16.12 -6.50 16.27
C LEU A 210 -14.67 -6.45 16.77
N SER A 211 -14.38 -5.64 17.79
CA SER A 211 -13.07 -5.60 18.45
C SER A 211 -12.71 -6.97 19.03
N ASN A 212 -13.68 -7.63 19.66
CA ASN A 212 -13.49 -8.98 20.17
C ASN A 212 -13.17 -9.97 19.04
N SER A 213 -13.93 -9.97 17.94
CA SER A 213 -13.70 -10.85 16.79
C SER A 213 -12.30 -10.67 16.18
N MET A 214 -11.77 -9.45 16.13
CA MET A 214 -10.38 -9.17 15.73
C MET A 214 -9.35 -9.85 16.64
N GLY A 215 -9.55 -9.81 17.96
CA GLY A 215 -8.67 -10.51 18.91
C GLY A 215 -8.79 -12.03 18.78
N LEU A 216 -10.02 -12.54 18.66
CA LEU A 216 -10.29 -13.97 18.53
C LEU A 216 -9.63 -14.56 17.28
N ILE A 217 -9.78 -13.94 16.11
CA ILE A 217 -9.22 -14.52 14.89
C ILE A 217 -7.70 -14.62 14.95
N LEU A 218 -7.02 -13.57 15.43
CA LEU A 218 -5.56 -13.56 15.51
C LEU A 218 -5.06 -14.59 16.51
N GLN A 219 -5.72 -14.74 17.66
CA GLN A 219 -5.35 -15.75 18.64
C GLN A 219 -5.59 -17.17 18.14
N LYS A 220 -6.73 -17.42 17.49
CA LYS A 220 -7.04 -18.74 16.92
C LYS A 220 -6.02 -19.13 15.85
N ILE A 221 -5.62 -18.18 14.99
CA ILE A 221 -4.59 -18.43 13.97
C ILE A 221 -3.26 -18.82 14.61
N ASN A 222 -2.83 -18.10 15.66
CA ASN A 222 -1.59 -18.42 16.38
C ASN A 222 -1.66 -19.82 16.99
N ILE A 223 -2.75 -20.15 17.71
CA ILE A 223 -2.98 -21.47 18.30
C ILE A 223 -2.95 -22.60 17.24
N ILE A 224 -3.48 -22.34 16.05
CA ILE A 224 -3.43 -23.31 14.94
C ILE A 224 -2.00 -23.46 14.41
N GLN A 225 -1.31 -22.34 14.20
CA GLN A 225 0.03 -22.29 13.61
C GLN A 225 1.09 -22.95 14.50
N ASP A 226 0.99 -22.73 15.80
CA ASP A 226 2.02 -23.06 16.80
C ASP A 226 1.84 -24.46 17.42
N PHE A 227 0.88 -25.26 16.94
CA PHE A 227 0.59 -26.61 17.46
C PHE A 227 1.86 -27.45 17.69
N SER A 228 2.75 -27.50 16.69
CA SER A 228 3.99 -28.29 16.79
C SER A 228 4.94 -27.73 17.84
N ASP A 229 5.02 -26.40 17.98
CA ASP A 229 5.90 -25.76 18.95
C ASP A 229 5.38 -25.98 20.38
N ASP A 230 4.06 -25.84 20.59
CA ASP A 230 3.37 -26.12 21.85
C ASP A 230 3.53 -27.59 22.29
N MET A 231 3.41 -28.52 21.35
CA MET A 231 3.60 -29.95 21.60
C MET A 231 5.01 -30.33 22.00
N ASN A 232 6.01 -29.63 21.47
CA ASN A 232 7.42 -29.91 21.71
C ASN A 232 8.01 -29.14 22.91
N ALA A 233 7.26 -28.19 23.48
CA ALA A 233 7.67 -27.42 24.63
C ALA A 233 7.91 -28.29 25.88
N LYS A 234 8.92 -27.91 26.67
CA LYS A 234 9.32 -28.62 27.90
C LYS A 234 9.46 -27.64 29.06
N PRO A 235 8.73 -27.83 30.18
CA PRO A 235 7.72 -28.87 30.42
C PRO A 235 6.47 -28.66 29.55
N LYS A 236 5.65 -29.71 29.43
CA LYS A 236 4.53 -29.79 28.49
C LYS A 236 3.51 -28.67 28.76
N VAL A 237 3.20 -27.87 27.74
CA VAL A 237 2.31 -26.70 27.80
C VAL A 237 0.84 -27.13 27.86
N HIS A 238 -0.01 -26.29 28.46
CA HIS A 238 -1.46 -26.47 28.41
C HIS A 238 -1.94 -26.49 26.96
N MET A 239 -2.80 -27.43 26.63
CA MET A 239 -3.24 -27.60 25.26
C MET A 239 -4.41 -26.69 24.95
N HIS A 240 -4.21 -25.82 23.96
CA HIS A 240 -5.19 -24.78 23.59
C HIS A 240 -6.24 -25.25 22.57
N TRP A 241 -6.03 -26.41 21.93
CA TRP A 241 -7.01 -26.98 21.00
C TRP A 241 -8.18 -27.60 21.78
N PRO A 242 -9.45 -27.22 21.51
CA PRO A 242 -10.58 -27.67 22.31
C PRO A 242 -10.86 -29.15 22.13
N ARG A 243 -11.08 -29.88 23.24
CA ARG A 243 -11.48 -31.30 23.22
C ARG A 243 -12.69 -31.55 22.33
N HIS A 244 -13.64 -30.62 22.34
CA HIS A 244 -14.82 -30.65 21.47
C HIS A 244 -14.48 -30.90 19.99
N ILE A 245 -13.37 -30.36 19.48
CA ILE A 245 -12.94 -30.57 18.09
C ILE A 245 -12.08 -31.81 17.97
N TRP A 246 -10.95 -31.86 18.66
CA TRP A 246 -9.94 -32.90 18.38
C TRP A 246 -10.38 -34.31 18.76
N SER A 247 -11.26 -34.46 19.77
CA SER A 247 -11.76 -35.77 20.20
C SER A 247 -12.67 -36.46 19.18
N LYS A 248 -13.09 -35.75 18.13
CA LYS A 248 -13.78 -36.35 16.97
C LYS A 248 -12.83 -37.20 16.10
N TYR A 249 -11.52 -36.95 16.17
CA TYR A 249 -10.53 -37.49 15.25
C TYR A 249 -9.56 -38.47 15.94
N VAL A 250 -9.15 -38.18 17.18
CA VAL A 250 -8.19 -38.97 17.97
C VAL A 250 -8.60 -39.05 19.45
N ASP A 251 -8.10 -40.05 20.18
CA ASP A 251 -8.43 -40.23 21.59
C ASP A 251 -7.61 -39.32 22.51
N LYS A 252 -6.40 -38.94 22.05
CA LYS A 252 -5.49 -38.01 22.73
C LYS A 252 -4.89 -37.02 21.75
N LEU A 253 -4.75 -35.76 22.14
CA LEU A 253 -4.37 -34.68 21.24
C LEU A 253 -2.95 -34.85 20.64
N GLU A 254 -2.03 -35.49 21.36
CA GLU A 254 -0.66 -35.73 20.88
C GLU A 254 -0.62 -36.70 19.68
N GLU A 255 -1.66 -37.50 19.52
CA GLU A 255 -1.77 -38.46 18.41
C GLU A 255 -1.87 -37.76 17.05
N LEU A 256 -2.27 -36.48 17.00
CA LEU A 256 -2.27 -35.70 15.77
C LEU A 256 -0.85 -35.44 15.23
N ALA A 257 0.18 -35.50 16.09
CA ALA A 257 1.58 -35.36 15.68
C ALA A 257 2.15 -36.65 15.06
N TYR A 258 1.47 -37.79 15.23
CA TYR A 258 1.94 -39.08 14.73
C TYR A 258 1.68 -39.21 13.23
N LYS A 259 2.68 -39.68 12.49
CA LYS A 259 2.62 -39.79 11.02
C LYS A 259 1.47 -40.67 10.56
N GLU A 260 1.16 -41.71 11.32
CA GLU A 260 0.10 -42.68 11.04
C GLU A 260 -1.30 -42.04 11.08
N ASN A 261 -1.46 -40.92 11.80
CA ASN A 261 -2.72 -40.19 11.94
C ASN A 261 -2.82 -38.97 11.03
N SER A 262 -1.93 -38.81 10.04
CA SER A 262 -1.84 -37.60 9.21
C SER A 262 -3.17 -37.17 8.57
N GLU A 263 -3.98 -38.11 8.07
CA GLU A 263 -5.30 -37.79 7.47
C GLU A 263 -6.27 -37.22 8.51
N LYS A 264 -6.38 -37.88 9.67
CA LYS A 264 -7.20 -37.43 10.81
C LYS A 264 -6.73 -36.08 11.35
N ALA A 265 -5.42 -35.87 11.41
CA ALA A 265 -4.80 -34.62 11.83
C ALA A 265 -5.17 -33.47 10.90
N VAL A 266 -5.12 -33.70 9.59
CA VAL A 266 -5.52 -32.70 8.60
C VAL A 266 -7.02 -32.39 8.67
N SER A 267 -7.91 -33.39 8.84
CA SER A 267 -9.33 -33.11 9.04
C SER A 267 -9.63 -32.34 10.33
N CYS A 268 -8.90 -32.65 11.42
CA CYS A 268 -8.98 -31.88 12.66
C CYS A 268 -8.52 -30.43 12.47
N LEU A 269 -7.42 -30.22 11.76
CA LEU A 269 -6.90 -28.91 11.40
C LEU A 269 -7.91 -28.11 10.56
N ASN A 270 -8.56 -28.76 9.59
CA ASN A 270 -9.57 -28.12 8.75
C ASN A 270 -10.78 -27.66 9.59
N ASP A 271 -11.21 -28.41 10.61
CA ASP A 271 -12.26 -28.00 11.56
C ASP A 271 -11.84 -26.73 12.34
N MET A 272 -10.61 -26.70 12.88
CA MET A 272 -10.05 -25.53 13.57
C MET A 272 -9.98 -24.30 12.66
N VAL A 273 -9.49 -24.46 11.42
CA VAL A 273 -9.42 -23.37 10.44
C VAL A 273 -10.82 -22.87 10.08
N THR A 274 -11.78 -23.77 9.90
CA THR A 274 -13.18 -23.42 9.59
C THR A 274 -13.82 -22.60 10.70
N ASP A 275 -13.49 -22.91 11.95
CA ASP A 275 -13.92 -22.14 13.12
C ASP A 275 -13.24 -20.75 13.17
N ALA A 276 -11.94 -20.65 12.88
CA ALA A 276 -11.27 -19.34 12.81
C ALA A 276 -11.84 -18.44 11.69
N LEU A 277 -12.20 -19.02 10.54
CA LEU A 277 -12.79 -18.29 9.41
C LEU A 277 -14.14 -17.64 9.73
N SER A 278 -14.85 -18.05 10.79
CA SER A 278 -16.14 -17.44 11.14
C SER A 278 -16.03 -15.99 11.59
N HIS A 279 -14.83 -15.54 11.97
CA HIS A 279 -14.58 -14.18 12.46
C HIS A 279 -14.17 -13.21 11.35
N VAL A 280 -13.86 -13.71 10.15
CA VAL A 280 -13.32 -12.88 9.06
C VAL A 280 -14.29 -11.77 8.66
N GLU A 281 -15.58 -12.06 8.55
CA GLU A 281 -16.61 -11.09 8.15
C GLU A 281 -16.65 -9.91 9.13
N ASP A 282 -16.72 -10.20 10.44
CA ASP A 282 -16.65 -9.19 11.50
C ASP A 282 -15.35 -8.38 11.46
N CYS A 283 -14.23 -9.02 11.13
CA CYS A 283 -12.93 -8.34 11.03
C CYS A 283 -12.85 -7.40 9.82
N LEU A 284 -13.45 -7.79 8.70
CA LEU A 284 -13.57 -6.92 7.53
C LEU A 284 -14.50 -5.74 7.80
N GLU A 285 -15.58 -5.97 8.56
CA GLU A 285 -16.46 -4.90 9.05
C GLU A 285 -15.70 -3.97 10.01
N TYR A 286 -14.99 -4.51 11.00
CA TYR A 286 -14.14 -3.76 11.93
C TYR A 286 -13.22 -2.80 11.18
N LEU A 287 -12.44 -3.31 10.23
CA LEU A 287 -11.52 -2.50 9.44
C LEU A 287 -12.22 -1.40 8.62
N SER A 288 -13.44 -1.66 8.13
CA SER A 288 -14.22 -0.68 7.38
C SER A 288 -14.72 0.50 8.23
N THR A 289 -14.81 0.32 9.55
CA THR A 289 -15.23 1.38 10.48
C THR A 289 -14.09 2.30 10.92
N LEU A 290 -12.83 1.91 10.70
CA LEU A 290 -11.67 2.67 11.14
C LEU A 290 -11.45 3.91 10.25
N GLN A 291 -11.59 5.09 10.84
CA GLN A 291 -11.37 6.37 10.14
C GLN A 291 -9.90 6.80 10.16
N ASP A 292 -9.16 6.47 11.23
CA ASP A 292 -7.75 6.79 11.33
C ASP A 292 -6.91 5.88 10.41
N SER A 293 -6.22 6.49 9.45
CA SER A 293 -5.52 5.75 8.39
C SER A 293 -4.32 4.95 8.89
N ALA A 294 -3.81 5.22 10.09
CA ALA A 294 -2.70 4.50 10.68
C ALA A 294 -3.15 3.31 11.52
N MET A 295 -4.20 3.50 12.33
CA MET A 295 -4.88 2.41 13.03
C MET A 295 -5.44 1.41 12.03
N PHE A 296 -6.09 1.91 10.96
CA PHE A 296 -6.51 1.09 9.84
C PHE A 296 -5.36 0.25 9.29
N ARG A 297 -4.24 0.89 8.90
CA ARG A 297 -3.08 0.18 8.34
C ARG A 297 -2.48 -0.83 9.31
N PHE A 298 -2.37 -0.48 10.59
CA PHE A 298 -1.85 -1.36 11.62
C PHE A 298 -2.65 -2.65 11.70
N TYR A 299 -3.97 -2.55 11.85
CA TYR A 299 -4.83 -3.72 11.97
C TYR A 299 -4.95 -4.48 10.65
N ALA A 300 -5.04 -3.77 9.52
CA ALA A 300 -5.13 -4.37 8.19
C ALA A 300 -3.92 -5.24 7.85
N VAL A 301 -2.70 -4.73 8.06
CA VAL A 301 -1.46 -5.48 7.76
C VAL A 301 -1.36 -6.75 8.58
N ASN A 302 -1.60 -6.66 9.90
CA ASN A 302 -1.56 -7.83 10.78
C ASN A 302 -2.60 -8.87 10.36
N LEU A 303 -3.83 -8.43 10.09
CA LEU A 303 -4.92 -9.31 9.73
C LEU A 303 -4.68 -10.00 8.37
N ILE A 304 -4.18 -9.28 7.36
CA ILE A 304 -3.83 -9.85 6.05
C ILE A 304 -2.73 -10.92 6.20
N ILE A 305 -1.67 -10.64 6.96
CA ILE A 305 -0.57 -11.60 7.16
C ILE A 305 -1.08 -12.85 7.85
N SER A 306 -1.80 -12.70 8.97
CA SER A 306 -2.34 -13.82 9.74
C SER A 306 -3.31 -14.66 8.91
N THR A 307 -4.21 -14.02 8.15
CA THR A 307 -5.14 -14.76 7.28
C THR A 307 -4.43 -15.47 6.14
N GLY A 308 -3.36 -14.87 5.59
CA GLY A 308 -2.49 -15.53 4.63
C GLY A 308 -1.82 -16.79 5.19
N ILE A 309 -1.41 -16.77 6.47
CA ILE A 309 -0.89 -17.95 7.17
C ILE A 309 -2.00 -19.00 7.33
N LEU A 310 -3.20 -18.58 7.77
CA LEU A 310 -4.35 -19.47 7.91
C LEU A 310 -4.68 -20.20 6.61
N ALA A 311 -4.64 -19.50 5.47
CA ALA A 311 -4.82 -20.07 4.13
C ALA A 311 -3.72 -21.08 3.74
N ARG A 312 -2.51 -20.96 4.30
CA ARG A 312 -1.42 -21.92 4.13
C ARG A 312 -1.51 -23.12 5.08
N CYS A 313 -2.08 -22.94 6.27
CA CYS A 313 -2.35 -24.01 7.22
C CYS A 313 -3.46 -24.94 6.73
N TYR A 314 -4.49 -24.42 6.05
CA TYR A 314 -5.60 -25.25 5.59
C TYR A 314 -5.15 -26.38 4.67
N ASN A 315 -5.65 -27.58 4.97
CA ASN A 315 -5.33 -28.83 4.29
C ASN A 315 -3.82 -29.12 4.19
N ASN A 316 -3.05 -28.78 5.24
CA ASN A 316 -1.59 -28.89 5.23
C ASN A 316 -1.05 -29.61 6.48
N VAL A 317 -0.57 -30.84 6.28
CA VAL A 317 -0.02 -31.69 7.35
C VAL A 317 1.27 -31.15 7.98
N GLU A 318 1.97 -30.22 7.33
CA GLU A 318 3.23 -29.65 7.84
C GLU A 318 3.04 -28.80 9.12
N VAL A 319 1.80 -28.38 9.42
CA VAL A 319 1.45 -27.77 10.73
C VAL A 319 1.88 -28.67 11.90
N PHE A 320 1.80 -29.99 11.73
CA PHE A 320 2.15 -30.97 12.75
C PHE A 320 3.65 -31.37 12.76
N ARG A 321 4.46 -30.83 11.83
CA ARG A 321 5.83 -31.34 11.54
C ARG A 321 6.94 -30.29 11.60
N GLY A 322 6.62 -29.01 11.73
CA GLY A 322 7.64 -27.96 11.80
C GLY A 322 7.12 -26.52 11.71
N GLY A 323 5.81 -26.31 11.91
CA GLY A 323 5.17 -25.00 11.85
C GLY A 323 5.06 -24.43 10.43
N VAL A 324 3.96 -23.73 10.15
CA VAL A 324 3.77 -23.04 8.87
C VAL A 324 4.11 -21.56 9.07
N LYS A 325 4.98 -21.00 8.23
CA LYS A 325 5.33 -19.56 8.29
C LYS A 325 5.07 -18.86 6.97
N MET A 326 4.82 -17.56 7.05
CA MET A 326 4.71 -16.71 5.88
C MET A 326 6.10 -16.44 5.29
N ASN A 327 6.17 -16.33 3.96
CA ASN A 327 7.42 -15.91 3.31
C ASN A 327 7.69 -14.44 3.61
N HIS A 328 8.89 -14.11 4.09
CA HIS A 328 9.32 -12.75 4.40
C HIS A 328 9.07 -11.76 3.25
N GLY A 329 9.34 -12.14 2.00
CA GLY A 329 9.10 -11.27 0.85
C GLY A 329 7.62 -10.93 0.65
N HIS A 330 6.72 -11.88 0.97
CA HIS A 330 5.28 -11.64 0.91
C HIS A 330 4.81 -10.74 2.06
N SER A 331 5.33 -10.95 3.27
CA SER A 331 5.05 -10.07 4.41
C SER A 331 5.46 -8.62 4.11
N VAL A 332 6.63 -8.41 3.52
CA VAL A 332 7.09 -7.07 3.09
C VAL A 332 6.16 -6.49 2.03
N LYS A 333 5.74 -7.29 1.03
CA LYS A 333 4.78 -6.85 0.01
C LYS A 333 3.46 -6.37 0.63
N VAL A 334 2.92 -7.11 1.61
CA VAL A 334 1.71 -6.73 2.32
C VAL A 334 1.91 -5.44 3.12
N ILE A 335 3.00 -5.35 3.90
CA ILE A 335 3.31 -4.16 4.71
C ILE A 335 3.42 -2.91 3.84
N CYS A 336 4.11 -2.99 2.70
CA CYS A 336 4.31 -1.84 1.81
C CYS A 336 3.11 -1.55 0.89
N GLY A 337 2.33 -2.58 0.55
CA GLY A 337 1.22 -2.51 -0.40
C GLY A 337 -0.09 -2.04 0.21
N THR A 338 -0.34 -2.32 1.49
CA THR A 338 -1.63 -2.06 2.15
C THR A 338 -1.78 -0.57 2.50
N LYS A 339 -2.68 0.13 1.81
CA LYS A 339 -2.94 1.57 1.98
C LYS A 339 -4.42 1.89 2.16
N ALA A 340 -5.32 1.08 1.61
CA ALA A 340 -6.76 1.27 1.67
C ALA A 340 -7.50 -0.05 1.89
N ILE A 341 -8.79 0.03 2.23
CA ILE A 341 -9.66 -1.14 2.44
C ILE A 341 -9.77 -2.02 1.20
N SER A 342 -9.61 -1.46 -0.01
CA SER A 342 -9.56 -2.23 -1.25
C SER A 342 -8.40 -3.21 -1.30
N ASP A 343 -7.23 -2.83 -0.75
CA ASP A 343 -6.05 -3.72 -0.70
C ASP A 343 -6.31 -4.90 0.25
N VAL A 344 -7.06 -4.66 1.32
CA VAL A 344 -7.52 -5.70 2.25
C VAL A 344 -8.46 -6.66 1.54
N TYR A 345 -9.50 -6.15 0.88
CA TYR A 345 -10.46 -7.01 0.17
C TYR A 345 -9.81 -7.80 -0.96
N GLY A 346 -8.91 -7.20 -1.73
CA GLY A 346 -8.14 -7.92 -2.76
C GLY A 346 -7.33 -9.08 -2.16
N ALA A 347 -6.57 -8.83 -1.08
CA ALA A 347 -5.80 -9.87 -0.43
C ALA A 347 -6.68 -10.99 0.17
N PHE A 348 -7.82 -10.63 0.78
CA PHE A 348 -8.78 -11.60 1.31
C PHE A 348 -9.47 -12.40 0.22
N TYR A 349 -9.75 -11.80 -0.94
CA TYR A 349 -10.26 -12.51 -2.11
C TYR A 349 -9.26 -13.53 -2.64
N ASP A 350 -7.98 -13.16 -2.73
CA ASP A 350 -6.92 -14.06 -3.18
C ASP A 350 -6.71 -15.25 -2.22
N TYR A 351 -6.68 -14.98 -0.91
CA TYR A 351 -6.52 -16.02 0.10
C TYR A 351 -7.75 -16.93 0.20
N SER A 352 -8.95 -16.37 0.14
CA SER A 352 -10.19 -17.15 0.12
C SER A 352 -10.29 -18.01 -1.14
N SER A 353 -9.84 -17.52 -2.30
CA SER A 353 -9.74 -18.30 -3.54
C SER A 353 -8.71 -19.43 -3.42
N THR A 354 -7.56 -19.16 -2.79
CA THR A 354 -6.54 -20.17 -2.51
C THR A 354 -7.07 -21.26 -1.56
N LEU A 355 -7.80 -20.87 -0.52
CA LEU A 355 -8.50 -21.78 0.39
C LEU A 355 -9.52 -22.63 -0.35
N LYS A 356 -10.37 -22.00 -1.18
CA LYS A 356 -11.41 -22.67 -1.97
C LYS A 356 -10.84 -23.78 -2.85
N ALA A 357 -9.70 -23.53 -3.49
CA ALA A 357 -9.03 -24.50 -4.35
C ALA A 357 -8.44 -25.71 -3.61
N LYS A 358 -8.24 -25.61 -2.28
CA LYS A 358 -7.69 -26.68 -1.44
C LYS A 358 -8.75 -27.53 -0.73
N ILE A 359 -10.03 -27.16 -0.83
CA ILE A 359 -11.12 -27.89 -0.17
C ILE A 359 -11.25 -29.28 -0.80
N ASP A 360 -11.00 -30.32 -0.01
CA ASP A 360 -11.25 -31.71 -0.39
C ASP A 360 -12.73 -32.02 -0.09
N ASP A 361 -13.47 -32.49 -1.09
CA ASP A 361 -14.89 -32.84 -0.93
C ASP A 361 -15.12 -34.04 0.02
N ASN A 362 -14.07 -34.81 0.32
CA ASN A 362 -14.12 -35.88 1.32
C ASN A 362 -13.89 -35.38 2.76
N ASP A 363 -13.49 -34.13 2.95
CA ASP A 363 -13.30 -33.55 4.28
C ASP A 363 -14.64 -33.38 5.01
N PRO A 364 -14.78 -33.77 6.29
CA PRO A 364 -16.02 -33.64 7.04
C PRO A 364 -16.57 -32.21 7.13
N ASN A 365 -15.70 -31.20 7.04
CA ASN A 365 -16.03 -29.79 7.13
C ASN A 365 -16.06 -29.09 5.76
N ALA A 366 -15.90 -29.81 4.64
CA ALA A 366 -15.81 -29.24 3.30
C ALA A 366 -16.96 -28.27 2.97
N THR A 367 -18.21 -28.70 3.24
CA THR A 367 -19.41 -27.89 2.97
C THR A 367 -19.44 -26.61 3.81
N LYS A 368 -19.12 -26.71 5.10
CA LYS A 368 -19.10 -25.57 6.02
C LYS A 368 -17.97 -24.59 5.67
N THR A 369 -16.78 -25.13 5.36
CA THR A 369 -15.63 -24.33 4.91
C THR A 369 -15.97 -23.57 3.64
N ARG A 370 -16.54 -24.26 2.64
CA ARG A 370 -16.93 -23.66 1.37
C ARG A 370 -17.92 -22.52 1.56
N SER A 371 -18.94 -22.73 2.40
CA SER A 371 -19.92 -21.68 2.73
C SER A 371 -19.26 -20.46 3.38
N ARG A 372 -18.28 -20.63 4.27
CA ARG A 372 -17.55 -19.50 4.90
C ARG A 372 -16.67 -18.77 3.89
N VAL A 373 -15.91 -19.51 3.09
CA VAL A 373 -15.07 -18.95 2.02
C VAL A 373 -15.90 -18.16 1.02
N GLU A 374 -17.07 -18.67 0.62
CA GLU A 374 -17.99 -17.99 -0.28
C GLU A 374 -18.62 -16.74 0.35
N ALA A 375 -18.91 -16.75 1.65
CA ALA A 375 -19.36 -15.56 2.37
C ALA A 375 -18.28 -14.47 2.38
N ILE A 376 -17.02 -14.83 2.65
CA ILE A 376 -15.87 -13.91 2.59
C ILE A 376 -15.68 -13.35 1.18
N GLN A 377 -15.70 -14.21 0.15
CA GLN A 377 -15.64 -13.79 -1.24
C GLN A 377 -16.77 -12.81 -1.57
N LYS A 378 -17.99 -13.13 -1.13
CA LYS A 378 -19.16 -12.27 -1.33
C LYS A 378 -19.03 -10.93 -0.62
N VAL A 379 -18.47 -10.84 0.59
CA VAL A 379 -18.21 -9.56 1.26
C VAL A 379 -17.20 -8.73 0.46
N CYS A 380 -16.11 -9.36 -0.01
CA CYS A 380 -15.10 -8.70 -0.82
C CYS A 380 -15.68 -8.23 -2.19
N GLU A 381 -16.49 -9.07 -2.83
CA GLU A 381 -17.18 -8.79 -4.10
C GLU A 381 -18.31 -7.77 -3.94
N ASN A 382 -19.09 -7.81 -2.85
CA ASN A 382 -20.23 -6.91 -2.60
C ASN A 382 -19.77 -5.48 -2.29
N LEU A 383 -18.55 -5.29 -1.79
CA LEU A 383 -17.99 -3.96 -1.56
C LEU A 383 -17.17 -3.46 -2.76
N GLU A 384 -16.59 -4.35 -3.56
CA GLU A 384 -16.29 -4.03 -4.97
C GLU A 384 -17.56 -3.65 -5.74
N MET A 385 -18.69 -4.32 -5.47
CA MET A 385 -19.99 -4.03 -6.08
C MET A 385 -20.68 -2.85 -5.44
N GLY A 386 -20.40 -2.45 -4.20
CA GLY A 386 -20.88 -1.19 -3.59
C GLY A 386 -20.11 0.01 -4.14
N VAL A 387 -18.85 -0.21 -4.51
CA VAL A 387 -18.08 0.68 -5.39
C VAL A 387 -18.67 0.65 -6.81
N LYS A 388 -18.99 -0.52 -7.38
CA LYS A 388 -19.67 -0.62 -8.70
C LYS A 388 -21.13 -0.13 -8.70
N GLU A 389 -21.87 -0.16 -7.60
CA GLU A 389 -23.29 0.23 -7.49
C GLU A 389 -23.41 1.72 -7.16
N LYS A 390 -22.43 2.32 -6.45
CA LYS A 390 -22.25 3.77 -6.52
C LYS A 390 -21.89 4.24 -7.93
N ILE A 391 -21.23 3.39 -8.73
CA ILE A 391 -20.95 3.64 -10.15
C ILE A 391 -22.17 3.37 -11.07
N TYR A 392 -23.04 2.39 -10.75
CA TYR A 392 -24.22 2.01 -11.53
C TYR A 392 -25.49 2.78 -11.16
N HIS A 393 -25.66 3.25 -9.92
CA HIS A 393 -26.77 4.16 -9.56
C HIS A 393 -26.60 5.57 -10.14
N VAL A 394 -25.38 5.95 -10.53
CA VAL A 394 -25.13 7.10 -11.41
C VAL A 394 -25.58 6.82 -12.86
N GLN A 395 -25.79 5.56 -13.26
CA GLN A 395 -26.19 5.18 -14.62
C GLN A 395 -27.68 4.84 -14.81
N GLN A 396 -28.51 4.66 -13.76
CA GLN A 396 -29.95 4.39 -13.94
C GLN A 396 -30.92 5.15 -13.00
N GLY A 397 -30.47 6.19 -12.30
CA GLY A 397 -31.33 7.10 -11.53
C GLY A 397 -31.80 8.33 -12.30
N GLY A 398 -32.49 8.14 -13.43
CA GLY A 398 -33.13 9.24 -14.15
C GLY A 398 -34.35 9.79 -13.39
N SER A 399 -34.14 10.78 -12.53
CA SER A 399 -35.16 11.81 -12.25
C SER A 399 -34.50 13.18 -12.07
N SER A 400 -34.40 13.87 -13.20
CA SER A 400 -34.38 15.34 -13.35
C SER A 400 -33.39 16.16 -12.51
N LEU A 401 -32.09 16.01 -12.76
CA LEU A 401 -31.20 17.15 -12.94
C LEU A 401 -30.19 16.76 -14.04
N VAL A 402 -30.13 17.56 -15.10
CA VAL A 402 -29.16 17.39 -16.18
C VAL A 402 -27.77 17.62 -15.60
N GLU A 403 -27.02 16.55 -15.31
CA GLU A 403 -25.58 16.68 -15.02
C GLU A 403 -24.90 17.18 -16.29
N GLN A 404 -24.44 18.44 -16.25
CA GLN A 404 -23.63 19.00 -17.32
C GLN A 404 -22.34 18.19 -17.44
N GLN A 405 -22.11 17.61 -18.62
CA GLN A 405 -20.85 16.98 -18.96
C GLN A 405 -19.75 18.06 -18.96
N VAL A 406 -18.93 18.07 -17.92
CA VAL A 406 -17.84 19.04 -17.74
C VAL A 406 -16.66 18.63 -18.63
N ASP A 407 -16.32 19.45 -19.63
CA ASP A 407 -15.10 19.25 -20.43
C ASP A 407 -13.89 19.79 -19.64
N PRO A 408 -12.95 18.93 -19.17
CA PRO A 408 -11.82 19.36 -18.36
C PRO A 408 -10.92 20.39 -19.04
N PHE A 409 -10.81 20.37 -20.37
CA PHE A 409 -9.98 21.30 -21.13
C PHE A 409 -10.61 22.68 -21.21
N SER A 410 -11.94 22.75 -21.31
CA SER A 410 -12.67 24.02 -21.38
C SER A 410 -12.52 24.85 -20.10
N LEU A 411 -12.45 24.20 -18.93
CA LEU A 411 -12.34 24.86 -17.62
C LEU A 411 -11.05 25.67 -17.44
N VAL A 412 -9.99 25.31 -18.15
CA VAL A 412 -8.66 25.90 -18.00
C VAL A 412 -8.15 26.49 -19.32
N ALA A 413 -9.01 26.62 -20.34
CA ALA A 413 -8.64 27.02 -21.70
C ALA A 413 -7.92 28.38 -21.76
N ASP A 414 -8.37 29.34 -20.97
CA ASP A 414 -7.76 30.68 -20.89
C ASP A 414 -6.35 30.61 -20.30
N GLU A 415 -6.18 29.88 -19.20
CA GLU A 415 -4.87 29.68 -18.56
C GLU A 415 -3.92 28.87 -19.43
N LEU A 416 -4.43 27.84 -20.13
CA LEU A 416 -3.65 27.10 -21.11
C LEU A 416 -3.13 28.01 -22.21
N SER A 417 -3.97 28.93 -22.72
CA SER A 417 -3.57 29.90 -23.75
C SER A 417 -2.47 30.83 -23.25
N LEU A 418 -2.57 31.29 -22.01
CA LEU A 418 -1.53 32.10 -21.36
C LEU A 418 -0.21 31.33 -21.19
N ILE A 419 -0.26 30.08 -20.70
CA ILE A 419 0.91 29.20 -20.58
C ILE A 419 1.56 28.98 -21.95
N GLY A 420 0.77 28.69 -23.00
CA GLY A 420 1.28 28.51 -24.36
C GLY A 420 1.99 29.74 -24.90
N ASN A 421 1.45 30.94 -24.66
CA ASN A 421 2.11 32.20 -25.03
C ASN A 421 3.43 32.40 -24.29
N ARG A 422 3.46 32.19 -22.96
CA ARG A 422 4.67 32.34 -22.16
C ARG A 422 5.75 31.32 -22.50
N LEU A 423 5.39 30.09 -22.85
CA LEU A 423 6.32 29.07 -23.34
C LEU A 423 6.98 29.52 -24.65
N ARG A 424 6.20 30.03 -25.61
CA ARG A 424 6.75 30.60 -26.87
C ARG A 424 7.69 31.77 -26.60
N GLU A 425 7.28 32.72 -25.76
CA GLU A 425 8.11 33.87 -25.39
C GLU A 425 9.41 33.44 -24.71
N THR A 426 9.33 32.52 -23.76
CA THR A 426 10.47 31.98 -22.98
C THR A 426 11.57 31.40 -23.87
N VAL A 427 11.19 30.85 -25.02
CA VAL A 427 12.08 30.24 -25.99
C VAL A 427 12.63 31.25 -27.01
N GLN A 428 11.95 32.38 -27.22
CA GLN A 428 12.39 33.45 -28.13
C GLN A 428 13.45 34.40 -27.53
N VAL A 429 13.70 34.34 -26.22
CA VAL A 429 14.70 35.21 -25.52
C VAL A 429 16.17 34.88 -25.89
N VAL A 430 16.42 33.85 -26.70
CA VAL A 430 17.79 33.42 -27.03
C VAL A 430 18.44 34.33 -28.07
N GLY A 431 19.64 34.82 -27.80
CA GLY A 431 20.50 35.51 -28.77
C GLY A 431 21.04 34.62 -29.92
N VAL A 432 20.47 33.43 -30.11
CA VAL A 432 20.85 32.43 -31.13
C VAL A 432 19.58 32.01 -31.87
N PRO A 433 19.25 32.65 -33.01
CA PRO A 433 17.98 32.44 -33.73
C PRO A 433 17.67 30.99 -34.09
N LYS A 434 18.72 30.22 -34.44
CA LYS A 434 18.59 28.80 -34.80
C LYS A 434 18.11 27.94 -33.63
N LEU A 435 18.56 28.23 -32.41
CA LEU A 435 18.18 27.50 -31.20
C LEU A 435 16.76 27.89 -30.75
N ALA A 436 16.40 29.18 -30.87
CA ALA A 436 15.04 29.64 -30.60
C ALA A 436 13.99 28.99 -31.52
N SER A 437 14.30 28.90 -32.82
CA SER A 437 13.42 28.20 -33.77
C SER A 437 13.30 26.70 -33.46
N ALA A 438 14.43 26.05 -33.13
CA ALA A 438 14.47 24.63 -32.79
C ALA A 438 13.68 24.29 -31.51
N ALA A 439 13.91 25.03 -30.43
CA ALA A 439 13.21 24.82 -29.16
C ALA A 439 11.73 25.27 -29.21
N GLY A 440 11.39 26.18 -30.13
CA GLY A 440 10.03 26.70 -30.33
C GLY A 440 9.14 25.76 -31.13
N TYR A 441 9.73 24.79 -31.84
CA TYR A 441 9.05 23.94 -32.83
C TYR A 441 7.76 23.28 -32.30
N PHE A 442 7.80 22.72 -31.09
CA PHE A 442 6.64 22.04 -30.49
C PHE A 442 5.68 22.96 -29.75
N PHE A 443 5.96 24.26 -29.70
CA PHE A 443 5.08 25.30 -29.12
C PHE A 443 4.37 26.13 -30.20
N GLU A 444 4.61 25.85 -31.48
CA GLU A 444 3.91 26.47 -32.60
C GLU A 444 2.46 25.96 -32.70
N VAL A 445 1.57 26.86 -33.12
CA VAL A 445 0.14 26.57 -33.28
C VAL A 445 -0.03 25.50 -34.37
N GLY A 446 -0.68 24.38 -34.02
CA GLY A 446 -0.89 23.23 -34.91
C GLY A 446 0.08 22.07 -34.73
N VAL A 447 1.22 22.29 -34.05
CA VAL A 447 2.20 21.24 -33.67
C VAL A 447 2.13 20.91 -32.16
N GLU A 448 1.61 21.86 -31.38
CA GLU A 448 1.34 21.72 -29.97
C GLU A 448 0.41 20.53 -29.65
N GLY A 449 0.74 19.78 -28.60
CA GLY A 449 -0.03 18.61 -28.20
C GLY A 449 -1.36 19.01 -27.56
N LYS A 450 -2.19 18.04 -27.17
CA LYS A 450 -3.48 18.26 -26.49
C LYS A 450 -3.37 18.92 -25.09
N ARG A 451 -2.21 19.47 -24.72
CA ARG A 451 -1.89 20.15 -23.43
C ARG A 451 -2.40 19.41 -22.19
N PHE A 452 -2.33 18.08 -22.23
CA PHE A 452 -2.85 17.21 -21.19
C PHE A 452 -2.21 17.47 -19.81
N ARG A 453 -0.88 17.60 -19.77
CA ARG A 453 -0.13 17.82 -18.52
C ARG A 453 -0.45 19.18 -17.88
N PRO A 454 -0.38 20.32 -18.59
CA PRO A 454 -0.84 21.59 -18.04
C PRO A 454 -2.29 21.56 -17.56
N THR A 455 -3.20 20.88 -18.28
CA THR A 455 -4.61 20.75 -17.88
C THR A 455 -4.75 20.05 -16.53
N VAL A 456 -4.08 18.90 -16.36
CA VAL A 456 -4.03 18.17 -15.09
C VAL A 456 -3.56 19.07 -13.94
N LEU A 457 -2.50 19.86 -14.15
CA LEU A 457 -1.90 20.67 -13.10
C LEU A 457 -2.74 21.88 -12.72
N LEU A 458 -3.37 22.54 -13.69
CA LEU A 458 -4.26 23.67 -13.44
C LEU A 458 -5.55 23.24 -12.74
N LEU A 459 -6.11 22.09 -13.13
CA LEU A 459 -7.26 21.51 -12.44
C LEU A 459 -6.88 21.05 -11.03
N MET A 460 -5.70 20.44 -10.84
CA MET A 460 -5.19 20.07 -9.52
C MET A 460 -5.03 21.30 -8.62
N ALA A 461 -4.47 22.38 -9.16
CA ALA A 461 -4.34 23.66 -8.45
C ALA A 461 -5.69 24.22 -8.00
N SER A 462 -6.71 24.15 -8.87
CA SER A 462 -8.08 24.59 -8.54
C SER A 462 -8.78 23.63 -7.57
N ALA A 463 -8.58 22.32 -7.69
CA ALA A 463 -9.14 21.29 -6.82
C ALA A 463 -8.60 21.34 -5.37
N LEU A 464 -7.44 21.97 -5.19
CA LEU A 464 -6.77 22.18 -3.92
C LEU A 464 -6.97 23.58 -3.35
N ASN A 465 -7.74 24.46 -4.01
CA ASN A 465 -7.95 25.83 -3.54
C ASN A 465 -8.94 25.91 -2.37
N MET A 466 -8.55 25.36 -1.22
CA MET A 466 -9.33 25.35 0.01
C MET A 466 -9.07 26.64 0.79
N SER A 467 -10.10 27.47 1.01
CA SER A 467 -9.99 28.55 1.99
C SER A 467 -9.88 27.92 3.39
N LEU A 468 -8.72 28.03 4.04
CA LEU A 468 -8.57 27.60 5.43
C LEU A 468 -9.54 28.40 6.33
N PRO A 469 -10.31 27.74 7.22
CA PRO A 469 -11.15 28.46 8.18
C PRO A 469 -10.27 29.38 9.04
N GLY A 470 -10.41 30.70 8.87
CA GLY A 470 -9.66 31.71 9.60
C GLY A 470 -8.52 32.40 8.85
N SER A 471 -8.17 31.98 7.63
CA SER A 471 -7.27 32.76 6.77
C SER A 471 -8.07 33.38 5.62
N ALA A 472 -8.41 34.66 5.74
CA ALA A 472 -8.68 35.46 4.55
C ALA A 472 -7.35 35.54 3.78
N LEU A 473 -7.13 34.65 2.83
CA LEU A 473 -5.97 34.75 1.95
C LEU A 473 -6.08 36.08 1.24
N ASP A 474 -5.13 36.97 1.48
CA ASP A 474 -5.05 38.25 0.78
C ASP A 474 -5.07 37.96 -0.73
N THR A 475 -5.91 38.66 -1.49
CA THR A 475 -6.11 38.42 -2.93
C THR A 475 -4.78 38.43 -3.69
N ALA A 476 -3.84 39.30 -3.27
CA ALA A 476 -2.48 39.34 -3.81
C ALA A 476 -1.66 38.06 -3.56
N LYS A 477 -1.86 37.36 -2.43
CA LYS A 477 -1.20 36.08 -2.13
C LYS A 477 -1.81 34.94 -2.94
N ALA A 478 -3.13 34.95 -3.14
CA ALA A 478 -3.81 33.98 -3.98
C ALA A 478 -3.34 34.07 -5.45
N ASP A 479 -3.21 35.29 -5.97
CA ASP A 479 -2.68 35.54 -7.31
C ASP A 479 -1.22 35.08 -7.45
N GLN A 480 -0.38 35.33 -6.43
CA GLN A 480 1.01 34.88 -6.41
C GLN A 480 1.14 33.35 -6.36
N LEU A 481 0.28 32.69 -5.58
CA LEU A 481 0.20 31.23 -5.51
C LEU A 481 -0.19 30.65 -6.87
N ARG A 482 -1.28 31.15 -7.47
CA ARG A 482 -1.75 30.67 -8.78
C ARG A 482 -0.70 30.88 -9.85
N ALA A 483 -0.02 32.03 -9.87
CA ALA A 483 1.08 32.29 -10.80
C ALA A 483 2.24 31.30 -10.61
N SER A 484 2.55 30.88 -9.37
CA SER A 484 3.58 29.89 -9.09
C SER A 484 3.17 28.48 -9.54
N GLN A 485 1.91 28.10 -9.36
CA GLN A 485 1.35 26.84 -9.86
C GLN A 485 1.33 26.79 -11.40
N GLN A 486 1.01 27.91 -12.07
CA GLN A 486 1.13 28.03 -13.52
C GLN A 486 2.59 27.86 -14.00
N ARG A 487 3.57 28.41 -13.27
CA ARG A 487 5.00 28.19 -13.57
C ARG A 487 5.39 26.72 -13.45
N VAL A 488 4.85 25.98 -12.48
CA VAL A 488 5.06 24.52 -12.41
C VAL A 488 4.55 23.86 -13.69
N ALA A 489 3.36 24.22 -14.17
CA ALA A 489 2.83 23.67 -15.43
C ALA A 489 3.70 24.00 -16.65
N GLU A 490 4.27 25.21 -16.73
CA GLU A 490 5.25 25.58 -17.77
C GLU A 490 6.52 24.74 -17.69
N ILE A 491 7.09 24.58 -16.49
CA ILE A 491 8.30 23.79 -16.24
C ILE A 491 8.06 22.34 -16.64
N THR A 492 6.94 21.75 -16.23
CA THR A 492 6.55 20.38 -16.57
C THR A 492 6.46 20.19 -18.09
N GLU A 493 5.86 21.14 -18.82
CA GLU A 493 5.76 21.04 -20.28
C GLU A 493 7.12 21.23 -20.96
N MET A 494 7.98 22.14 -20.48
CA MET A 494 9.35 22.28 -20.99
C MET A 494 10.18 21.01 -20.81
N ILE A 495 10.10 20.38 -19.63
CA ILE A 495 10.78 19.10 -19.35
C ILE A 495 10.25 18.01 -20.29
N HIS A 496 8.92 17.94 -20.50
CA HIS A 496 8.34 16.95 -21.41
C HIS A 496 8.76 17.18 -22.86
N VAL A 497 8.74 18.42 -23.35
CA VAL A 497 9.13 18.73 -24.74
C VAL A 497 10.63 18.49 -24.94
N ALA A 498 11.46 18.80 -23.93
CA ALA A 498 12.88 18.45 -23.96
C ALA A 498 13.09 16.94 -24.12
N SER A 499 12.35 16.12 -23.35
CA SER A 499 12.44 14.67 -23.49
C SER A 499 12.01 14.19 -24.87
N LEU A 500 10.96 14.76 -25.47
CA LEU A 500 10.54 14.41 -26.84
C LEU A 500 11.60 14.74 -27.89
N LEU A 501 12.30 15.87 -27.74
CA LEU A 501 13.38 16.29 -28.65
C LEU A 501 14.59 15.36 -28.54
N HIS A 502 14.91 14.89 -27.34
CA HIS A 502 15.96 13.92 -27.10
C HIS A 502 15.56 12.53 -27.62
N ASP A 503 14.33 12.08 -27.34
CA ASP A 503 13.78 10.80 -27.82
C ASP A 503 13.79 10.74 -29.36
N ASP A 504 13.42 11.83 -30.06
CA ASP A 504 13.44 11.87 -31.52
C ASP A 504 14.83 11.60 -32.11
N VAL A 505 15.90 11.98 -31.40
CA VAL A 505 17.30 11.71 -31.78
C VAL A 505 17.71 10.29 -31.40
N LEU A 506 17.28 9.78 -30.25
CA LEU A 506 17.61 8.43 -29.78
C LEU A 506 16.90 7.34 -30.61
N ASP A 507 15.66 7.61 -31.03
CA ASP A 507 14.81 6.68 -31.78
C ASP A 507 14.99 6.80 -33.32
N ASP A 508 15.89 7.67 -33.81
CA ASP A 508 16.02 8.02 -35.24
C ASP A 508 14.65 8.29 -35.92
N ALA A 509 13.75 8.98 -35.21
CA ALA A 509 12.38 9.16 -35.68
C ALA A 509 12.32 10.10 -36.89
N ASP A 510 11.60 9.72 -37.96
CA ASP A 510 11.34 10.59 -39.12
C ASP A 510 10.21 11.62 -38.86
N THR A 511 9.21 11.23 -38.06
CA THR A 511 8.00 12.03 -37.79
C THR A 511 7.56 11.94 -36.33
N ARG A 512 7.01 13.03 -35.81
CA ARG A 512 6.38 13.14 -34.48
C ARG A 512 5.05 13.88 -34.61
N ARG A 513 3.96 13.34 -34.03
CA ARG A 513 2.60 13.93 -34.11
C ARG A 513 2.13 14.21 -35.55
N GLY A 514 2.55 13.40 -36.52
CA GLY A 514 2.20 13.57 -37.93
C GLY A 514 2.96 14.68 -38.67
N VAL A 515 3.92 15.36 -38.03
CA VAL A 515 4.83 16.32 -38.67
C VAL A 515 6.28 15.77 -38.67
N PRO A 516 7.17 16.25 -39.55
CA PRO A 516 8.58 15.85 -39.53
C PRO A 516 9.23 16.11 -38.17
N SER A 517 10.03 15.16 -37.69
CA SER A 517 10.78 15.34 -36.44
C SER A 517 11.85 16.42 -36.57
N LEU A 518 12.26 17.03 -35.46
CA LEU A 518 13.23 18.13 -35.50
C LEU A 518 14.62 17.66 -35.95
N ASN A 519 15.02 16.43 -35.60
CA ASN A 519 16.30 15.85 -36.06
C ASN A 519 16.32 15.67 -37.58
N THR A 520 15.20 15.32 -38.20
CA THR A 520 15.07 15.28 -39.67
C THR A 520 15.21 16.67 -40.30
N LEU A 521 14.61 17.69 -39.67
CA LEU A 521 14.59 19.06 -40.21
C LEU A 521 15.91 19.82 -39.99
N MET A 522 16.54 19.65 -38.83
CA MET A 522 17.65 20.50 -38.37
C MET A 522 18.90 19.74 -37.94
N GLY A 523 18.86 18.40 -37.96
CA GLY A 523 19.96 17.51 -37.59
C GLY A 523 20.07 17.26 -36.08
N ASN A 524 20.60 16.09 -35.71
CA ASN A 524 20.69 15.61 -34.33
C ASN A 524 21.37 16.62 -33.38
N LYS A 525 22.42 17.30 -33.83
CA LYS A 525 23.14 18.31 -33.02
C LYS A 525 22.23 19.45 -32.55
N VAL A 526 21.34 19.92 -33.42
CA VAL A 526 20.44 21.04 -33.08
C VAL A 526 19.32 20.55 -32.16
N SER A 527 18.79 19.35 -32.40
CA SER A 527 17.74 18.76 -31.56
C SER A 527 18.21 18.50 -30.13
N VAL A 528 19.41 17.95 -29.94
CA VAL A 528 19.99 17.73 -28.60
C VAL A 528 20.15 19.07 -27.88
N LEU A 529 20.75 20.07 -28.52
CA LEU A 529 20.93 21.39 -27.93
C LEU A 529 19.61 22.10 -27.62
N ALA A 530 18.57 21.89 -28.44
CA ALA A 530 17.23 22.43 -28.19
C ALA A 530 16.60 21.80 -26.94
N GLY A 531 16.72 20.48 -26.76
CA GLY A 531 16.28 19.81 -25.54
C GLY A 531 17.06 20.28 -24.31
N ASP A 532 18.39 20.36 -24.39
CA ASP A 532 19.24 20.84 -23.30
C ASP A 532 18.90 22.29 -22.91
N PHE A 533 18.64 23.13 -23.92
CA PHE A 533 18.23 24.51 -23.70
C PHE A 533 16.89 24.58 -22.95
N LEU A 534 15.89 23.77 -23.32
CA LEU A 534 14.61 23.73 -22.62
C LEU A 534 14.76 23.25 -21.16
N LEU A 535 15.63 22.26 -20.89
CA LEU A 535 15.95 21.84 -19.53
C LEU A 535 16.63 22.96 -18.73
N CYS A 536 17.57 23.68 -19.33
CA CYS A 536 18.18 24.85 -18.68
C CYS A 536 17.15 25.94 -18.39
N ARG A 537 16.22 26.22 -19.30
CA ARG A 537 15.13 27.18 -19.08
C ARG A 537 14.19 26.71 -17.97
N ALA A 538 13.84 25.42 -17.94
CA ALA A 538 13.08 24.82 -16.86
C ALA A 538 13.76 25.03 -15.50
N CYS A 539 15.07 24.79 -15.38
CA CYS A 539 15.84 25.03 -14.15
C CYS A 539 15.87 26.51 -13.73
N VAL A 540 16.06 27.42 -14.67
CA VAL A 540 16.03 28.86 -14.40
C VAL A 540 14.64 29.27 -13.90
N THR A 541 13.57 28.87 -14.59
CA THR A 541 12.19 29.17 -14.16
C THR A 541 11.87 28.55 -12.79
N LEU A 542 12.31 27.31 -12.53
CA LEU A 542 12.16 26.62 -11.26
C LEU A 542 12.80 27.38 -10.10
N SER A 543 13.99 27.95 -10.29
CA SER A 543 14.66 28.78 -9.27
C SER A 543 13.85 30.03 -8.88
N THR A 544 12.98 30.54 -9.77
CA THR A 544 12.12 31.70 -9.48
C THR A 544 10.97 31.37 -8.52
N ILE A 545 10.62 30.08 -8.38
CA ILE A 545 9.59 29.60 -7.46
C ILE A 545 10.08 29.69 -6.01
N LYS A 546 11.40 29.59 -5.77
CA LYS A 546 12.04 29.71 -4.45
C LYS A 546 11.46 28.76 -3.39
N HIS A 547 11.02 27.57 -3.80
CA HIS A 547 10.54 26.52 -2.92
C HIS A 547 11.40 25.27 -3.08
N PHE A 548 12.08 24.86 -2.01
CA PHE A 548 13.07 23.77 -2.05
C PHE A 548 12.44 22.44 -2.44
N GLU A 549 11.36 22.02 -1.76
CA GLU A 549 10.72 20.72 -2.03
C GLU A 549 10.09 20.63 -3.43
N VAL A 550 9.60 21.74 -3.98
CA VAL A 550 9.14 21.81 -5.38
C VAL A 550 10.30 21.61 -6.34
N SER A 551 11.45 22.23 -6.04
CA SER A 551 12.67 22.08 -6.84
C SER A 551 13.18 20.64 -6.82
N GLU A 552 13.17 20.00 -5.65
CA GLU A 552 13.52 18.59 -5.47
C GLU A 552 12.55 17.67 -6.22
N ALA A 553 11.25 17.91 -6.13
CA ALA A 553 10.24 17.09 -6.81
C ALA A 553 10.40 17.11 -8.34
N LEU A 554 10.56 18.30 -8.93
CA LEU A 554 10.72 18.43 -10.39
C LEU A 554 12.12 17.99 -10.87
N GLY A 555 13.17 18.19 -10.05
CA GLY A 555 14.49 17.62 -10.31
C GLY A 555 14.48 16.10 -10.34
N THR A 556 13.80 15.48 -9.37
CA THR A 556 13.59 14.02 -9.31
C THR A 556 12.82 13.52 -10.52
N ALA A 557 11.82 14.27 -11.00
CA ALA A 557 11.10 13.92 -12.22
C ALA A 557 12.00 13.90 -13.45
N ALA A 558 12.88 14.90 -13.61
CA ALA A 558 13.84 14.95 -14.70
C ALA A 558 14.86 13.81 -14.64
N GLU A 559 15.37 13.49 -13.44
CA GLU A 559 16.25 12.33 -13.23
C GLU A 559 15.55 11.02 -13.62
N ASN A 560 14.31 10.83 -13.18
CA ASN A 560 13.54 9.64 -13.51
C ASN A 560 13.31 9.50 -15.02
N LEU A 561 13.07 10.59 -15.77
CA LEU A 561 12.94 10.51 -17.23
C LEU A 561 14.20 9.95 -17.88
N ILE A 562 15.38 10.43 -17.47
CA ILE A 562 16.68 9.95 -17.97
C ILE A 562 16.88 8.47 -17.60
N ALA A 563 16.60 8.10 -16.34
CA ALA A 563 16.70 6.72 -15.88
C ALA A 563 15.75 5.79 -16.65
N GLY A 564 14.52 6.23 -16.91
CA GLY A 564 13.53 5.50 -17.71
C GLY A 564 13.99 5.26 -19.14
N GLU A 565 14.66 6.24 -19.75
CA GLU A 565 15.21 6.10 -21.10
C GLU A 565 16.40 5.12 -21.15
N MET A 566 17.28 5.17 -20.15
CA MET A 566 18.36 4.20 -20.01
C MET A 566 17.83 2.77 -19.78
N MET A 567 16.75 2.61 -19.02
CA MET A 567 16.09 1.32 -18.85
C MET A 567 15.54 0.77 -20.17
N GLN A 568 14.98 1.63 -21.03
CA GLN A 568 14.51 1.23 -22.36
C GLN A 568 15.68 0.73 -23.22
N THR A 569 16.80 1.47 -23.25
CA THR A 569 17.99 1.11 -24.03
C THR A 569 18.69 -0.16 -23.51
N ALA A 570 18.80 -0.32 -22.19
CA ALA A 570 19.44 -1.49 -21.57
C ALA A 570 18.64 -2.78 -21.79
N SER A 571 17.30 -2.67 -21.84
CA SER A 571 16.41 -3.82 -22.06
C SER A 571 16.62 -4.51 -23.41
N THR A 572 17.20 -3.83 -24.41
CA THR A 572 17.56 -4.44 -25.69
C THR A 572 18.79 -5.36 -25.59
N SER A 573 19.59 -5.24 -24.53
CA SER A 573 20.84 -5.99 -24.31
C SER A 573 20.75 -7.14 -23.29
N GLU A 574 19.88 -7.02 -22.28
CA GLU A 574 19.62 -8.04 -21.26
C GLU A 574 18.23 -8.68 -21.46
N LYS A 575 18.18 -9.93 -21.95
CA LYS A 575 16.96 -10.62 -22.43
C LYS A 575 16.02 -11.14 -21.32
N HIS A 576 15.85 -10.40 -20.23
CA HIS A 576 14.84 -10.72 -19.22
C HIS A 576 13.85 -9.57 -19.14
N TYR A 577 12.69 -9.75 -19.77
CA TYR A 577 11.56 -8.82 -19.71
C TYR A 577 10.55 -9.35 -18.71
N ASN A 578 10.24 -8.59 -17.68
CA ASN A 578 9.14 -8.90 -16.76
C ASN A 578 8.24 -7.68 -16.51
N MET A 579 7.07 -7.93 -15.95
CA MET A 579 6.06 -6.89 -15.71
C MET A 579 6.56 -5.80 -14.75
N ASP A 580 7.37 -6.14 -13.75
CA ASP A 580 7.89 -5.18 -12.77
C ASP A 580 8.86 -4.17 -13.40
N GLN A 581 9.77 -4.62 -14.27
CA GLN A 581 10.67 -3.76 -15.03
C GLN A 581 9.89 -2.85 -15.98
N TYR A 582 8.89 -3.40 -16.67
CA TYR A 582 7.98 -2.62 -17.51
C TYR A 582 7.29 -1.52 -16.69
N MET A 583 6.66 -1.86 -15.56
CA MET A 583 5.95 -0.90 -14.73
C MET A 583 6.87 0.18 -14.16
N GLN A 584 8.10 -0.17 -13.78
CA GLN A 584 9.08 0.82 -13.33
C GLN A 584 9.52 1.75 -14.46
N LYS A 585 9.82 1.22 -15.66
CA LYS A 585 10.15 2.02 -16.84
C LYS A 585 9.00 2.99 -17.17
N THR A 586 7.77 2.48 -17.21
CA THR A 586 6.55 3.25 -17.45
C THR A 586 6.34 4.35 -16.39
N TYR A 587 6.62 4.04 -15.12
CA TYR A 587 6.61 5.07 -14.07
C TYR A 587 7.65 6.15 -14.33
N TYR A 588 8.90 5.79 -14.61
CA TYR A 588 10.00 6.74 -14.82
C TYR A 588 9.84 7.59 -16.09
N LYS A 589 9.50 6.98 -17.22
CA LYS A 589 9.38 7.65 -18.52
C LYS A 589 8.12 8.52 -18.64
N THR A 590 7.06 8.21 -17.90
CA THR A 590 5.75 8.86 -18.10
C THR A 590 5.13 9.37 -16.81
N ALA A 591 4.86 8.48 -15.85
CA ALA A 591 4.03 8.83 -14.70
C ALA A 591 4.73 9.75 -13.68
N SER A 592 6.05 9.64 -13.55
CA SER A 592 6.82 10.38 -12.54
C SER A 592 6.78 11.89 -12.74
N LEU A 593 6.79 12.33 -14.00
CA LEU A 593 6.66 13.75 -14.31
C LEU A 593 5.31 14.31 -13.88
N ILE A 594 4.21 13.60 -14.16
CA ILE A 594 2.87 14.03 -13.76
C ILE A 594 2.73 13.97 -12.23
N ALA A 595 3.17 12.87 -11.59
CA ALA A 595 3.10 12.67 -10.15
C ALA A 595 3.82 13.76 -9.35
N ASN A 596 5.09 14.03 -9.68
CA ASN A 596 5.88 15.05 -8.99
C ASN A 596 5.39 16.46 -9.30
N SER A 597 4.80 16.70 -10.47
CA SER A 597 4.22 18.00 -10.79
C SER A 597 2.92 18.25 -10.02
N CYS A 598 2.04 17.25 -9.87
CA CYS A 598 0.87 17.36 -9.00
C CYS A 598 1.29 17.56 -7.53
N LYS A 599 2.33 16.84 -7.07
CA LYS A 599 2.95 17.03 -5.75
C LYS A 599 3.44 18.48 -5.59
N ALA A 600 4.16 19.01 -6.56
CA ALA A 600 4.68 20.38 -6.54
C ALA A 600 3.56 21.43 -6.45
N VAL A 601 2.46 21.24 -7.19
CA VAL A 601 1.28 22.12 -7.11
C VAL A 601 0.66 22.12 -5.72
N ALA A 602 0.59 20.96 -5.07
CA ALA A 602 0.06 20.83 -3.71
C ALA A 602 0.99 21.42 -2.64
N LEU A 603 2.31 21.22 -2.79
CA LEU A 603 3.33 21.80 -1.91
C LEU A 603 3.26 23.33 -1.91
N LEU A 604 3.08 23.96 -3.08
CA LEU A 604 3.00 25.42 -3.17
C LEU A 604 1.82 26.01 -2.41
N ALA A 605 0.74 25.23 -2.23
CA ALA A 605 -0.44 25.67 -1.50
C ALA A 605 -0.35 25.39 0.02
N ASP A 606 0.83 24.99 0.53
CA ASP A 606 1.11 24.70 1.95
C ASP A 606 0.11 23.69 2.56
N HIS A 607 -0.37 22.74 1.74
CA HIS A 607 -1.26 21.68 2.21
C HIS A 607 -0.53 20.66 3.09
N GLU A 608 -1.31 19.97 3.93
CA GLU A 608 -0.82 18.86 4.71
C GLU A 608 -0.24 17.75 3.83
N ASN A 609 0.74 17.02 4.37
CA ASN A 609 1.47 15.98 3.64
C ASN A 609 0.53 14.90 3.06
N GLU A 610 -0.58 14.60 3.74
CA GLU A 610 -1.60 13.67 3.24
C GLU A 610 -2.18 14.13 1.89
N VAL A 611 -2.62 15.39 1.81
CA VAL A 611 -3.16 15.98 0.57
C VAL A 611 -2.08 16.06 -0.52
N VAL A 612 -0.85 16.41 -0.15
CA VAL A 612 0.30 16.41 -1.07
C VAL A 612 0.53 15.01 -1.66
N MET A 613 0.43 13.96 -0.84
CA MET A 613 0.58 12.57 -1.28
C MET A 613 -0.61 12.07 -2.09
N LEU A 614 -1.83 12.50 -1.79
CA LEU A 614 -3.00 12.23 -2.63
C LEU A 614 -2.84 12.84 -4.03
N ALA A 615 -2.36 14.09 -4.14
CA ALA A 615 -2.05 14.73 -5.41
C ALA A 615 -0.95 13.97 -6.19
N TYR A 616 0.11 13.54 -5.49
CA TYR A 616 1.14 12.68 -6.08
C TYR A 616 0.57 11.35 -6.60
N ASN A 617 -0.26 10.68 -5.81
CA ASN A 617 -0.85 9.38 -6.15
C ASN A 617 -1.82 9.50 -7.34
N TYR A 618 -2.59 10.59 -7.42
CA TYR A 618 -3.39 10.91 -8.61
C TYR A 618 -2.51 10.95 -9.86
N GLY A 619 -1.48 11.80 -9.86
CA GLY A 619 -0.61 11.96 -11.02
C GLY A 619 0.14 10.68 -11.40
N ARG A 620 0.58 9.90 -10.40
CA ARG A 620 1.23 8.60 -10.61
C ARG A 620 0.31 7.62 -11.32
N ASN A 621 -0.90 7.42 -10.79
CA ASN A 621 -1.80 6.42 -11.32
C ASN A 621 -2.41 6.86 -12.66
N LEU A 622 -2.73 8.15 -12.83
CA LEU A 622 -3.16 8.70 -14.12
C LEU A 622 -2.09 8.47 -15.20
N GLY A 623 -0.82 8.72 -14.89
CA GLY A 623 0.28 8.53 -15.83
C GLY A 623 0.52 7.06 -16.21
N LEU A 624 0.37 6.14 -15.26
CA LEU A 624 0.46 4.70 -15.53
C LEU A 624 -0.69 4.21 -16.42
N ALA A 625 -1.92 4.61 -16.09
CA ALA A 625 -3.10 4.30 -16.91
C ALA A 625 -2.94 4.85 -18.34
N TYR A 626 -2.43 6.09 -18.47
CA TYR A 626 -2.19 6.72 -19.77
C TYR A 626 -1.27 5.90 -20.66
N GLN A 627 -0.14 5.45 -20.13
CA GLN A 627 0.84 4.69 -20.89
C GLN A 627 0.34 3.28 -21.21
N LEU A 628 -0.31 2.59 -20.27
CA LEU A 628 -0.90 1.27 -20.51
C LEU A 628 -1.94 1.31 -21.65
N ILE A 629 -2.78 2.35 -21.71
CA ILE A 629 -3.71 2.54 -22.83
C ILE A 629 -2.97 2.91 -24.11
N ASP A 630 -1.90 3.71 -24.06
CA ASP A 630 -1.10 4.00 -25.27
C ASP A 630 -0.52 2.73 -25.89
N ASP A 631 0.01 1.83 -25.05
CA ASP A 631 0.54 0.54 -25.48
C ASP A 631 -0.55 -0.35 -26.08
N VAL A 632 -1.75 -0.36 -25.50
CA VAL A 632 -2.91 -1.06 -26.07
C VAL A 632 -3.31 -0.49 -27.42
N LEU A 633 -3.28 0.84 -27.58
CA LEU A 633 -3.62 1.51 -28.83
C LEU A 633 -2.57 1.25 -29.93
N ASP A 634 -1.31 0.95 -29.59
CA ASP A 634 -0.29 0.55 -30.58
C ASP A 634 -0.66 -0.75 -31.32
N PHE A 635 -1.34 -1.69 -30.64
CA PHE A 635 -1.81 -2.95 -31.22
C PHE A 635 -3.22 -2.89 -31.82
N THR A 636 -4.06 -1.97 -31.36
CA THR A 636 -5.49 -1.93 -31.72
C THR A 636 -5.86 -0.79 -32.66
N GLY A 637 -4.99 0.21 -32.84
CA GLY A 637 -5.23 1.36 -33.69
C GLY A 637 -5.14 1.03 -35.20
N THR A 638 -5.76 1.88 -36.02
CA THR A 638 -5.64 1.78 -37.49
C THR A 638 -4.49 2.63 -38.01
N SER A 639 -3.84 2.21 -39.10
CA SER A 639 -2.64 2.84 -39.68
C SER A 639 -2.79 4.34 -39.98
N ALA A 640 -4.02 4.82 -40.19
CA ALA A 640 -4.32 6.22 -40.51
C ALA A 640 -4.41 7.14 -39.28
N SER A 641 -4.64 6.61 -38.07
CA SER A 641 -4.84 7.43 -36.86
C SER A 641 -3.64 7.45 -35.90
N LEU A 642 -2.58 6.68 -36.19
CA LEU A 642 -1.50 6.42 -35.24
C LEU A 642 -0.36 7.44 -35.23
N GLY A 643 -0.20 8.28 -36.26
CA GLY A 643 0.85 9.31 -36.34
C GLY A 643 2.31 8.80 -36.36
N LYS A 644 2.53 7.54 -35.98
CA LYS A 644 3.63 6.61 -36.30
C LYS A 644 2.97 5.33 -36.86
N GLY A 645 3.70 4.48 -37.59
CA GLY A 645 3.13 3.23 -38.12
C GLY A 645 2.59 2.33 -37.00
N SER A 646 1.45 1.66 -37.21
CA SER A 646 0.94 0.65 -36.27
C SER A 646 1.99 -0.39 -35.92
N LEU A 647 1.99 -0.84 -34.67
CA LEU A 647 2.96 -1.80 -34.14
C LEU A 647 4.37 -1.20 -34.09
N SER A 648 4.49 0.11 -33.85
CA SER A 648 5.81 0.73 -33.84
C SER A 648 6.65 0.16 -32.72
N ASP A 649 6.08 -0.05 -31.54
CA ASP A 649 6.86 -0.40 -30.36
C ASP A 649 7.46 -1.80 -30.53
N ILE A 650 6.65 -2.79 -30.92
CA ILE A 650 7.14 -4.15 -31.15
C ILE A 650 8.15 -4.24 -32.30
N ARG A 651 8.02 -3.42 -33.35
CA ARG A 651 8.98 -3.37 -34.47
C ARG A 651 10.33 -2.79 -34.07
N HIS A 652 10.37 -1.87 -33.09
CA HIS A 652 11.60 -1.37 -32.49
C HIS A 652 12.09 -2.26 -31.32
N GLY A 653 11.49 -3.43 -31.13
CA GLY A 653 11.87 -4.38 -30.08
C GLY A 653 11.44 -3.97 -28.67
N ILE A 654 10.54 -2.99 -28.54
CA ILE A 654 10.02 -2.54 -27.25
C ILE A 654 8.88 -3.47 -26.84
N ILE A 655 9.11 -4.21 -25.75
CA ILE A 655 8.11 -5.12 -25.19
C ILE A 655 7.23 -4.37 -24.19
N THR A 656 5.91 -4.40 -24.41
CA THR A 656 4.90 -3.67 -23.63
C THR A 656 3.93 -4.62 -22.93
N ALA A 657 3.10 -4.08 -22.02
CA ALA A 657 2.19 -4.86 -21.18
C ALA A 657 1.35 -5.92 -21.92
N PRO A 658 0.75 -5.65 -23.09
CA PRO A 658 -0.03 -6.67 -23.80
C PRO A 658 0.78 -7.93 -24.15
N VAL A 659 2.03 -7.76 -24.58
CA VAL A 659 2.93 -8.87 -24.97
C VAL A 659 3.44 -9.60 -23.73
N LEU A 660 3.72 -8.87 -22.64
CA LEU A 660 4.15 -9.48 -21.37
C LEU A 660 3.05 -10.39 -20.79
N PHE A 661 1.80 -9.90 -20.75
CA PHE A 661 0.66 -10.72 -20.32
C PHE A 661 0.39 -11.90 -21.27
N ALA A 662 0.59 -11.73 -22.57
CA ALA A 662 0.51 -12.84 -23.52
C ALA A 662 1.57 -13.91 -23.25
N THR A 663 2.76 -13.53 -22.77
CA THR A 663 3.86 -14.45 -22.45
C THR A 663 3.57 -15.28 -21.20
N GLU A 664 2.79 -14.75 -20.24
CA GLU A 664 2.31 -15.53 -19.09
C GLU A 664 1.35 -16.66 -19.50
N GLU A 665 0.50 -16.42 -20.52
CA GLU A 665 -0.43 -17.43 -21.04
C GLU A 665 0.23 -18.38 -22.05
N PHE A 666 1.21 -17.89 -22.81
CA PHE A 666 1.94 -18.63 -23.83
C PHE A 666 3.46 -18.48 -23.63
N PRO A 667 4.08 -19.29 -22.76
CA PRO A 667 5.52 -19.21 -22.47
C PRO A 667 6.42 -19.36 -23.70
N GLU A 668 5.94 -20.00 -24.78
CA GLU A 668 6.66 -20.11 -26.06
C GLU A 668 6.91 -18.77 -26.73
N LEU A 669 6.10 -17.74 -26.42
CA LEU A 669 6.30 -16.37 -26.88
C LEU A 669 7.64 -15.80 -26.38
N GLN A 670 8.13 -16.24 -25.22
CA GLN A 670 9.43 -15.82 -24.69
C GLN A 670 10.58 -16.18 -25.66
N ALA A 671 10.50 -17.34 -26.34
CA ALA A 671 11.49 -17.74 -27.32
C ALA A 671 11.45 -16.83 -28.56
N VAL A 672 10.27 -16.34 -28.95
CA VAL A 672 10.11 -15.36 -30.04
C VAL A 672 10.72 -14.02 -29.64
N ILE A 673 10.41 -13.53 -28.44
CA ILE A 673 10.98 -12.29 -27.88
C ILE A 673 12.52 -12.38 -27.85
N ASN A 674 13.06 -13.51 -27.39
CA ASN A 674 14.51 -13.70 -27.29
C ASN A 674 15.23 -13.76 -28.64
N ARG A 675 14.52 -14.10 -29.74
CA ARG A 675 15.04 -14.02 -31.11
C ARG A 675 15.06 -12.60 -31.66
N GLY A 676 14.37 -11.66 -31.02
CA GLY A 676 14.25 -10.27 -31.45
C GLY A 676 13.21 -10.07 -32.55
N PHE A 677 12.89 -8.80 -32.81
CA PHE A 677 11.82 -8.40 -33.74
C PHE A 677 12.33 -7.77 -35.04
N ASP A 678 13.64 -7.88 -35.32
CA ASP A 678 14.24 -7.46 -36.59
C ASP A 678 13.72 -8.30 -37.78
N ASP A 679 13.35 -9.56 -37.52
CA ASP A 679 12.70 -10.43 -38.49
C ASP A 679 11.16 -10.25 -38.43
N PRO A 680 10.51 -9.80 -39.52
CA PRO A 680 9.05 -9.66 -39.58
C PRO A 680 8.28 -10.93 -39.20
N ALA A 681 8.85 -12.12 -39.45
CA ALA A 681 8.20 -13.38 -39.07
C ALA A 681 8.06 -13.54 -37.54
N ASN A 682 8.97 -12.98 -36.75
CA ASN A 682 8.85 -12.98 -35.29
C ASN A 682 7.76 -12.00 -34.81
N VAL A 683 7.59 -10.87 -35.49
CA VAL A 683 6.50 -9.92 -35.23
C VAL A 683 5.16 -10.59 -35.49
N ASP A 684 4.98 -11.21 -36.66
CA ASP A 684 3.75 -11.92 -37.03
C ASP A 684 3.41 -13.02 -36.03
N ARG A 685 4.44 -13.78 -35.58
CA ARG A 685 4.26 -14.84 -34.59
C ARG A 685 3.85 -14.30 -33.23
N ALA A 686 4.44 -13.18 -32.78
CA ALA A 686 4.04 -12.54 -31.53
C ALA A 686 2.60 -11.99 -31.59
N LEU A 687 2.19 -11.45 -32.73
CA LEU A 687 0.80 -11.02 -32.93
C LEU A 687 -0.19 -12.20 -32.91
N GLU A 688 0.19 -13.35 -33.47
CA GLU A 688 -0.64 -14.55 -33.42
C GLU A 688 -0.86 -15.02 -31.96
N TYR A 689 0.18 -15.03 -31.14
CA TYR A 689 0.06 -15.32 -29.71
C TYR A 689 -0.76 -14.26 -28.98
N LEU A 690 -0.55 -12.99 -29.29
CA LEU A 690 -1.30 -11.89 -28.68
C LEU A 690 -2.80 -12.02 -28.97
N GLN A 691 -3.19 -12.34 -30.22
CA GLN A 691 -4.58 -12.58 -30.62
C GLN A 691 -5.22 -13.80 -29.95
N LYS A 692 -4.43 -14.84 -29.65
CA LYS A 692 -4.89 -16.05 -28.94
C LYS A 692 -4.96 -15.85 -27.42
N SER A 693 -4.31 -14.82 -26.90
CA SER A 693 -4.22 -14.50 -25.47
C SER A 693 -5.22 -13.45 -25.03
N ARG A 694 -5.34 -13.27 -23.71
CA ARG A 694 -6.01 -12.12 -23.10
C ARG A 694 -5.06 -10.96 -22.81
N GLY A 695 -3.88 -10.91 -23.43
CA GLY A 695 -2.85 -9.90 -23.14
C GLY A 695 -3.34 -8.45 -23.28
N ILE A 696 -4.05 -8.13 -24.37
CA ILE A 696 -4.65 -6.80 -24.59
C ILE A 696 -5.71 -6.48 -23.53
N GLN A 697 -6.56 -7.46 -23.21
CA GLN A 697 -7.65 -7.28 -22.25
C GLN A 697 -7.10 -7.05 -20.83
N ARG A 698 -6.12 -7.85 -20.40
CA ARG A 698 -5.44 -7.70 -19.11
C ARG A 698 -4.69 -6.36 -18.99
N ALA A 699 -4.07 -5.88 -20.08
CA ALA A 699 -3.45 -4.56 -20.09
C ALA A 699 -4.48 -3.42 -19.92
N LYS A 700 -5.68 -3.55 -20.52
CA LYS A 700 -6.80 -2.61 -20.30
C LYS A 700 -7.32 -2.67 -18.87
N GLU A 701 -7.48 -3.87 -18.30
CA GLU A 701 -7.91 -4.07 -16.91
C GLU A 701 -6.94 -3.38 -15.94
N LEU A 702 -5.63 -3.60 -16.10
CA LEU A 702 -4.62 -2.92 -15.30
C LEU A 702 -4.64 -1.39 -15.47
N ALA A 703 -4.90 -0.90 -16.69
CA ALA A 703 -5.07 0.54 -16.91
C ALA A 703 -6.28 1.09 -16.15
N ILE A 704 -7.42 0.36 -16.16
CA ILE A 704 -8.64 0.71 -15.42
C ILE A 704 -8.37 0.73 -13.92
N GLU A 705 -7.66 -0.26 -13.39
CA GLU A 705 -7.24 -0.28 -11.98
C GLU A 705 -6.47 1.00 -11.61
N HIS A 706 -5.50 1.41 -12.43
CA HIS A 706 -4.78 2.67 -12.23
C HIS A 706 -5.68 3.90 -12.38
N ALA A 707 -6.58 3.95 -13.36
CA ALA A 707 -7.51 5.07 -13.48
C ALA A 707 -8.45 5.19 -12.27
N ASN A 708 -8.89 4.07 -11.71
CA ASN A 708 -9.71 4.01 -10.50
C ASN A 708 -8.91 4.49 -9.27
N MET A 709 -7.67 4.00 -9.09
CA MET A 709 -6.78 4.49 -8.02
C MET A 709 -6.52 5.99 -8.13
N ALA A 710 -6.43 6.55 -9.35
CA ALA A 710 -6.31 7.99 -9.54
C ALA A 710 -7.60 8.71 -9.10
N ALA A 711 -8.77 8.26 -9.56
CA ALA A 711 -10.06 8.86 -9.18
C ALA A 711 -10.27 8.82 -7.65
N SER A 712 -10.01 7.68 -7.01
CA SER A 712 -10.11 7.55 -5.55
C SER A 712 -9.19 8.52 -4.80
N ALA A 713 -8.01 8.83 -5.32
CA ALA A 713 -7.13 9.81 -4.70
C ALA A 713 -7.73 11.23 -4.69
N ILE A 714 -8.55 11.59 -5.69
CA ILE A 714 -9.30 12.85 -5.72
C ILE A 714 -10.47 12.82 -4.74
N ASP A 715 -11.20 11.69 -4.69
CA ASP A 715 -12.34 11.51 -3.77
C ASP A 715 -11.92 11.55 -2.29
N SER A 716 -10.67 11.18 -2.00
CA SER A 716 -10.08 11.27 -0.66
C SER A 716 -9.63 12.68 -0.26
N PHE A 717 -9.70 13.70 -1.14
CA PHE A 717 -9.40 15.07 -0.71
C PHE A 717 -10.42 15.59 0.31
N PRO A 718 -10.00 16.46 1.26
CA PRO A 718 -10.90 17.06 2.25
C PRO A 718 -12.12 17.71 1.60
N LYS A 719 -13.31 17.52 2.17
CA LYS A 719 -14.58 18.04 1.62
C LYS A 719 -14.53 19.57 1.49
N SER A 720 -15.10 20.08 0.41
CA SER A 720 -15.21 21.51 0.13
C SER A 720 -16.61 21.85 -0.38
N ASP A 721 -17.14 22.97 0.09
CA ASP A 721 -18.38 23.54 -0.42
C ASP A 721 -18.14 24.56 -1.56
N ASP A 722 -16.88 24.81 -1.93
CA ASP A 722 -16.55 25.68 -3.07
C ASP A 722 -16.87 24.97 -4.40
N ASP A 723 -17.76 25.57 -5.18
CA ASP A 723 -18.21 25.01 -6.46
C ASP A 723 -17.07 24.88 -7.47
N ASN A 724 -16.10 25.81 -7.51
CA ASN A 724 -14.95 25.71 -8.41
C ASN A 724 -14.05 24.54 -8.02
N VAL A 725 -13.87 24.31 -6.71
CA VAL A 725 -13.13 23.15 -6.20
C VAL A 725 -13.82 21.86 -6.61
N ARG A 726 -15.15 21.76 -6.40
CA ARG A 726 -15.94 20.58 -6.73
C ARG A 726 -15.93 20.29 -8.24
N ILE A 727 -16.13 21.31 -9.08
CA ILE A 727 -16.07 21.19 -10.54
C ILE A 727 -14.69 20.74 -11.00
N SER A 728 -13.62 21.29 -10.41
CA SER A 728 -12.25 20.92 -10.77
C SER A 728 -11.92 19.48 -10.37
N ARG A 729 -12.38 19.03 -9.20
CA ARG A 729 -12.25 17.62 -8.76
C ARG A 729 -13.01 16.68 -9.68
N GLN A 730 -14.24 17.03 -10.06
CA GLN A 730 -15.02 16.26 -11.02
C GLN A 730 -14.31 16.16 -12.38
N ALA A 731 -13.70 17.26 -12.84
CA ALA A 731 -12.92 17.26 -14.08
C ALA A 731 -11.65 16.39 -14.00
N LEU A 732 -10.97 16.34 -12.85
CA LEU A 732 -9.84 15.44 -12.62
C LEU A 732 -10.26 13.96 -12.65
N VAL A 733 -11.43 13.63 -12.12
CA VAL A 733 -12.02 12.28 -12.22
C VAL A 733 -12.42 11.98 -13.68
N GLU A 734 -13.02 12.93 -14.38
CA GLU A 734 -13.39 12.74 -15.79
C GLU A 734 -12.15 12.52 -16.68
N LEU A 735 -11.02 13.17 -16.37
CA LEU A 735 -9.75 12.90 -17.06
C LEU A 735 -9.29 11.44 -16.91
N THR A 736 -9.56 10.75 -15.80
CA THR A 736 -9.21 9.33 -15.66
C THR A 736 -10.04 8.48 -16.62
N ARG A 737 -11.33 8.80 -16.78
CA ARG A 737 -12.23 8.14 -17.74
C ARG A 737 -11.82 8.42 -19.18
N MET A 738 -11.52 9.68 -19.51
CA MET A 738 -11.04 10.07 -20.84
C MET A 738 -9.76 9.35 -21.24
N VAL A 739 -8.87 9.04 -20.27
CA VAL A 739 -7.67 8.25 -20.53
C VAL A 739 -8.01 6.82 -20.95
N ILE A 740 -8.97 6.17 -20.27
CA ILE A 740 -9.38 4.78 -20.56
C ILE A 740 -10.16 4.68 -21.87
N THR A 741 -11.03 5.65 -22.17
CA THR A 741 -11.88 5.65 -23.37
C THR A 741 -11.22 6.31 -24.58
N ARG A 742 -9.95 6.73 -24.43
CA ARG A 742 -9.21 7.43 -25.48
C ARG A 742 -9.11 6.58 -26.73
N THR A 743 -9.43 7.19 -27.85
CA THR A 743 -9.09 6.71 -29.20
C THR A 743 -7.96 7.57 -29.77
N LYS A 744 -7.02 6.96 -30.50
CA LYS A 744 -5.96 7.72 -31.21
C LYS A 744 -6.55 8.41 -32.43
#